data_AF-A0A7S4QF45-F1
#
_entry.id   AF-A0A7S4QF45-F1
#
_cell.length_a   1.000
_cell.length_b   1.000
_cell.length_c   1.000
_cell.angle_alpha   90.00
_cell.angle_beta   90.00
_cell.angle_gamma   90.00
#
_symmetry.space_group_name_H-M   'P 1'
#
loop_
_entity.id
_entity.type
_entity.pdbx_description
1 polymer ?
#
loop_
_entity_poly.entity_id
_entity_poly.type
_entity_poly.pdbx_seq_one_letter_code
_entity_poly.pdbx_strand_id
1 'polypeptide(L)'
;RWCAKGLPSDRVSLENGAIVTNSERWCLIIDPQTQGVVWVKQKEAERKLQVTRMGHAKMVQIFETCIDAGRSVLIENMDENIDAVLQPVIARNFIKRGTRRVLKLGDKDINYNANFRLFMQTKLSNPHYQPEIQAECTIINFTVTEQGLEEQLLFLVVKLERPDLARTKSELIQQQNEFKVRLADLEALLLEKLASAEGDILDDTDLILGLEEAKATFVEVKERVQVAQETEAKINVTSEHYRPVASRGSLLFFLMVDLGMMHTFYKYSLDAFVMVVTRAVNGVSLRKPKTRPTIATFLVEGMETEEGGSTRPNTVMGSVSGALHGAESGASGAASEAGDGEAAESDAEFQPDLQERRESVEEEVVELTAKELDARVLVLEDLVTSSVFSYLRRSLLDADKLTVAAMLALRVLQHAGTIQQHELDILIRAPPDPSAPPMPDSTRSWLSETQWAQLKTLEQIAVFKSSGALTQTMEQDSLGWKRWFGEERAEAADLPRGCRELQTFHRLFLLRVLRPDRIGAALGQFVVDNLGTEFVEQPPFNMSQTYEESTCLTPIFFVLFPGVDPTPVVEGLARQLGINEANGRLVNLSMGQGQEQVAIHALNRASKDGGWVMLQNIHLMQAWLKILERTLEVLEEFAHPDFRCILTSEPPSNLQGPMFEMVPEAILQKCIKIADEAPTDLKSNLRRAYAKFAQEDIDSCLKPREFKATLFALCFFHALILGRIKFGPQGWSKKYPFNDGDLSICAKVLCNYLNNSERLGIEVPWPDLRYIFGEIMYGGHITDHWDRRVCNTYLAALVQPDLLQNLTLAPGFKSPDASKMEYVQYQKFIEERFPPEQPQLFGLHPNAEIGFLTNQGISIFKTIQSVSGSDSGAGSLDIVASAPIISRYMEQLPASFDMAEVRARLREEDYTPYVISSLQESDRMILLLQEIRGSLVELELGISGQLNITEGMEQLSDSLQLNRVNPSWERLAYASLKALQAWFADLLQRVRQLVAWTADRSGLLKSIWISGLFNPMAFLTAVMQVTARARKLPLDYMTNRTTFLNIKDPGDIVSLPVDGVHIHGLFMEGASWEEGKGDDEGYIADSKMKELHPRMPVAHVYAIHVDQMTWENMYHCPVFVTAKRGLTFVVQVNVRMDPDDDERRWVLAGAALLMTDD
;
A
#
# COMPACT_ATOMS: atom_id res chain seq x y z
N ARG A 1 -12.48 -3.10 -41.86
CA ARG A 1 -11.03 -3.07 -42.20
C ARG A 1 -10.14 -2.76 -41.00
N TRP A 2 -10.41 -1.74 -40.18
CA TRP A 2 -9.55 -1.42 -39.01
C TRP A 2 -9.52 -2.52 -37.93
N CYS A 3 -10.67 -3.08 -37.55
CA CYS A 3 -10.72 -4.16 -36.56
C CYS A 3 -9.97 -5.42 -37.01
N ALA A 4 -9.99 -5.72 -38.32
CA ALA A 4 -9.22 -6.83 -38.89
C ALA A 4 -7.69 -6.64 -38.77
N LYS A 5 -7.23 -5.40 -38.55
CA LYS A 5 -5.82 -5.07 -38.29
C LYS A 5 -5.53 -4.86 -36.79
N GLY A 6 -6.35 -5.43 -35.91
CA GLY A 6 -6.12 -5.44 -34.46
C GLY A 6 -6.66 -4.22 -33.69
N LEU A 7 -7.44 -3.32 -34.31
CA LEU A 7 -8.11 -2.23 -33.59
C LEU A 7 -9.30 -2.81 -32.79
N PRO A 8 -9.46 -2.45 -31.50
CA PRO A 8 -10.68 -2.79 -30.76
C PRO A 8 -11.95 -2.28 -31.46
N SER A 9 -13.06 -2.99 -31.26
CA SER A 9 -14.36 -2.67 -31.87
C SER A 9 -15.17 -1.63 -31.09
N ASP A 10 -14.64 -1.11 -29.98
CA ASP A 10 -15.32 -0.07 -29.20
C ASP A 10 -15.37 1.26 -29.96
N ARG A 11 -16.35 2.08 -29.58
CA ARG A 11 -16.64 3.34 -30.26
C ARG A 11 -15.44 4.31 -30.25
N VAL A 12 -14.76 4.44 -29.11
CA VAL A 12 -13.64 5.38 -28.94
C VAL A 12 -12.47 4.96 -29.81
N SER A 13 -12.12 3.67 -29.81
CA SER A 13 -11.09 3.11 -30.69
C SER A 13 -11.42 3.33 -32.16
N LEU A 14 -12.66 3.14 -32.58
CA LEU A 14 -13.10 3.38 -33.97
C LEU A 14 -13.03 4.86 -34.36
N GLU A 15 -13.46 5.78 -33.49
CA GLU A 15 -13.34 7.23 -33.69
C GLU A 15 -11.87 7.64 -33.80
N ASN A 16 -11.03 7.18 -32.88
CA ASN A 16 -9.59 7.39 -32.92
C ASN A 16 -8.94 6.82 -34.18
N GLY A 17 -9.36 5.62 -34.60
CA GLY A 17 -8.89 4.98 -35.83
C GLY A 17 -9.24 5.79 -37.09
N ALA A 18 -10.41 6.43 -37.09
CA ALA A 18 -10.82 7.36 -38.13
C ALA A 18 -9.94 8.63 -38.15
N ILE A 19 -9.68 9.23 -36.98
CA ILE A 19 -8.82 10.41 -36.86
C ILE A 19 -7.40 10.10 -37.34
N VAL A 20 -6.79 9.01 -36.87
CA VAL A 20 -5.44 8.58 -37.30
C VAL A 20 -5.37 8.32 -38.81
N THR A 21 -6.47 7.92 -39.44
CA THR A 21 -6.50 7.65 -40.88
C THR A 21 -6.70 8.92 -41.72
N ASN A 22 -7.49 9.87 -41.23
CA ASN A 22 -7.93 11.04 -42.01
C ASN A 22 -7.24 12.35 -41.61
N SER A 23 -6.47 12.39 -40.51
CA SER A 23 -5.81 13.61 -40.04
C SER A 23 -4.74 14.11 -41.01
N GLU A 24 -4.78 15.41 -41.31
CA GLU A 24 -3.72 16.10 -42.08
C GLU A 24 -2.51 16.47 -41.21
N ARG A 25 -2.72 16.65 -39.90
CA ARG A 25 -1.65 16.87 -38.92
C ARG A 25 -1.11 15.54 -38.45
N TRP A 26 0.16 15.53 -38.03
CA TRP A 26 0.74 14.34 -37.43
C TRP A 26 0.03 14.00 -36.12
N CYS A 27 -0.25 12.71 -35.94
CA CYS A 27 -0.99 12.24 -34.77
C CYS A 27 -0.01 11.94 -33.64
N LEU A 28 -0.28 12.52 -32.48
CA LEU A 28 0.38 12.19 -31.22
C LEU A 28 -0.58 11.35 -30.38
N ILE A 29 -0.23 10.08 -30.22
CA ILE A 29 -1.06 9.04 -29.64
C ILE A 29 -0.67 8.90 -28.16
N ILE A 30 -1.58 9.29 -27.27
CA ILE A 30 -1.48 9.01 -25.83
C ILE A 30 -2.00 7.59 -25.63
N ASP A 31 -1.09 6.64 -25.39
CA ASP A 31 -1.40 5.21 -25.39
C ASP A 31 -0.58 4.50 -24.29
N PRO A 32 -0.99 4.65 -23.01
CA PRO A 32 -0.31 4.03 -21.89
C PRO A 32 -0.38 2.49 -21.93
N GLN A 33 -1.47 1.92 -22.45
CA GLN A 33 -1.66 0.46 -22.57
C GLN A 33 -1.13 -0.13 -23.89
N THR A 34 -0.55 0.68 -24.77
CA THR A 34 0.08 0.27 -26.04
C THR A 34 -0.85 -0.38 -27.09
N GLN A 35 -2.17 -0.26 -26.93
CA GLN A 35 -3.15 -0.83 -27.88
C GLN A 35 -3.09 -0.13 -29.24
N GLY A 36 -2.98 1.20 -29.23
CA GLY A 36 -2.89 2.03 -30.43
C GLY A 36 -1.61 1.77 -31.23
N VAL A 37 -0.46 1.64 -30.56
CA VAL A 37 0.82 1.35 -31.21
C VAL A 37 0.83 0.01 -31.92
N VAL A 38 0.28 -1.04 -31.31
CA VAL A 38 0.18 -2.36 -31.93
C VAL A 38 -0.64 -2.28 -33.22
N TRP A 39 -1.76 -1.55 -33.18
CA TRP A 39 -2.58 -1.30 -34.37
C TRP A 39 -1.84 -0.51 -35.45
N VAL A 40 -1.15 0.58 -35.10
CA VAL A 40 -0.38 1.39 -36.09
C VAL A 40 0.72 0.55 -36.75
N LYS A 41 1.43 -0.29 -35.99
CA LYS A 41 2.45 -1.19 -36.53
C LYS A 41 1.86 -2.17 -37.55
N GLN A 42 0.73 -2.80 -37.24
CA GLN A 42 0.05 -3.72 -38.17
C GLN A 42 -0.53 -2.99 -39.39
N LYS A 43 -1.09 -1.79 -39.20
CA LYS A 43 -1.65 -0.96 -40.26
C LYS A 43 -0.61 -0.57 -41.31
N GLU A 44 0.56 -0.12 -40.85
CA GLU A 44 1.63 0.43 -41.70
C GLU A 44 2.72 -0.60 -42.05
N ALA A 45 2.54 -1.88 -41.69
CA ALA A 45 3.46 -2.97 -42.02
C ALA A 45 3.75 -3.07 -43.52
N GLU A 46 2.71 -2.97 -44.37
CA GLU A 46 2.81 -2.99 -45.83
C GLU A 46 3.65 -1.80 -46.38
N ARG A 47 3.69 -0.68 -45.66
CA ARG A 47 4.44 0.54 -46.04
C ARG A 47 5.85 0.60 -45.46
N LYS A 48 6.34 -0.50 -44.87
CA LYS A 48 7.68 -0.63 -44.27
C LYS A 48 7.95 0.43 -43.19
N LEU A 49 7.02 0.57 -42.25
CA LEU A 49 7.14 1.43 -41.06
C LEU A 49 8.52 1.30 -40.41
N GLN A 50 9.17 2.43 -40.16
CA GLN A 50 10.39 2.48 -39.36
C GLN A 50 10.06 2.94 -37.95
N VAL A 51 10.43 2.15 -36.95
CA VAL A 51 10.22 2.47 -35.54
C VAL A 51 11.52 3.05 -34.97
N THR A 52 11.43 4.19 -34.28
CA THR A 52 12.56 4.83 -33.60
C THR A 52 12.10 5.40 -32.25
N ARG A 53 13.05 5.85 -31.43
CA ARG A 53 12.78 6.57 -30.18
C ARG A 53 13.62 7.84 -30.12
N MET A 54 13.23 8.76 -29.24
CA MET A 54 14.01 9.97 -28.95
C MET A 54 15.40 9.60 -28.43
N GLY A 55 16.44 10.32 -28.87
CA GLY A 55 17.83 10.06 -28.49
C GLY A 55 18.52 8.88 -29.18
N HIS A 56 17.84 8.16 -30.10
CA HIS A 56 18.49 7.11 -30.87
C HIS A 56 19.54 7.69 -31.83
N ALA A 57 20.77 7.18 -31.80
CA ALA A 57 21.91 7.73 -32.56
C ALA A 57 21.67 7.84 -34.08
N LYS A 58 20.82 6.97 -34.65
CA LYS A 58 20.47 6.97 -36.08
C LYS A 58 19.13 7.64 -36.39
N MET A 59 18.48 8.28 -35.42
CA MET A 59 17.14 8.87 -35.59
C MET A 59 17.10 9.84 -36.78
N VAL A 60 18.02 10.81 -36.82
CA VAL A 60 18.07 11.80 -37.91
C VAL A 60 18.27 11.14 -39.28
N GLN A 61 19.13 10.12 -39.37
CA GLN A 61 19.36 9.36 -40.61
C GLN A 61 18.12 8.56 -41.06
N ILE A 62 17.38 8.00 -40.11
CA ILE A 62 16.10 7.32 -40.38
C ILE A 62 15.10 8.31 -40.95
N PHE A 63 14.97 9.50 -40.35
CA PHE A 63 14.10 10.56 -40.86
C PHE A 63 14.54 11.05 -42.24
N GLU A 64 15.83 11.29 -42.47
CA GLU A 64 16.39 11.65 -43.79
C GLU A 64 15.95 10.65 -44.86
N THR A 65 16.15 9.35 -44.59
CA THR A 65 15.86 8.28 -45.55
C THR A 65 14.35 8.12 -45.76
N CYS A 66 13.56 8.21 -44.70
CA CYS A 66 12.11 7.98 -44.78
C CYS A 66 11.36 9.14 -45.42
N ILE A 67 11.79 10.39 -45.17
CA ILE A 67 11.19 11.58 -45.79
C ILE A 67 11.42 11.59 -47.30
N ASP A 68 12.63 11.23 -47.75
CA ASP A 68 12.96 11.17 -49.18
C ASP A 68 12.28 9.97 -49.87
N ALA A 69 12.30 8.79 -49.23
CA ALA A 69 11.70 7.57 -49.77
C ALA A 69 10.16 7.48 -49.62
N GLY A 70 9.54 8.36 -48.82
CA GLY A 70 8.11 8.35 -48.53
C GLY A 70 7.65 7.18 -47.65
N ARG A 71 8.49 6.73 -46.70
CA ARG A 71 8.15 5.66 -45.74
C ARG A 71 7.59 6.23 -44.43
N SER A 72 6.73 5.47 -43.76
CA SER A 72 6.16 5.88 -42.48
C SER A 72 7.20 5.75 -41.34
N VAL A 73 7.17 6.67 -40.37
CA VAL A 73 7.99 6.64 -39.15
C VAL A 73 7.09 6.67 -37.92
N LEU A 74 7.37 5.82 -36.93
CA LEU A 74 6.77 5.83 -35.60
C LEU A 74 7.85 6.18 -34.56
N ILE A 75 7.61 7.24 -33.78
CA ILE A 75 8.40 7.51 -32.57
C ILE A 75 7.65 6.90 -31.38
N GLU A 76 8.27 5.94 -30.70
CA GLU A 76 7.73 5.34 -29.48
C GLU A 76 8.24 6.03 -28.21
N ASN A 77 7.42 5.99 -27.16
CA ASN A 77 7.73 6.46 -25.82
C ASN A 77 8.30 7.89 -25.79
N MET A 78 7.57 8.83 -26.38
CA MET A 78 7.96 10.22 -26.41
C MET A 78 7.63 10.91 -25.06
N ASP A 79 8.66 11.48 -24.44
CA ASP A 79 8.53 12.32 -23.25
C ASP A 79 7.89 13.68 -23.58
N GLU A 80 7.71 14.54 -22.58
CA GLU A 80 7.20 15.91 -22.75
C GLU A 80 8.20 16.82 -23.50
N ASN A 81 9.49 16.52 -23.38
CA ASN A 81 10.57 17.27 -24.03
C ASN A 81 10.85 16.71 -25.43
N ILE A 82 10.48 17.47 -26.46
CA ILE A 82 10.69 17.12 -27.87
C ILE A 82 11.98 17.78 -28.37
N ASP A 83 12.83 17.02 -29.07
CA ASP A 83 14.06 17.54 -29.67
C ASP A 83 13.74 18.60 -30.74
N ALA A 84 14.32 19.78 -30.61
CA ALA A 84 14.16 20.90 -31.53
C ALA A 84 14.52 20.55 -32.99
N VAL A 85 15.37 19.54 -33.21
CA VAL A 85 15.70 19.03 -34.56
C VAL A 85 14.47 18.51 -35.30
N LEU A 86 13.47 17.99 -34.59
CA LEU A 86 12.23 17.46 -35.19
C LEU A 86 11.17 18.54 -35.44
N GLN A 87 11.30 19.73 -34.84
CA GLN A 87 10.34 20.82 -34.97
C GLN A 87 9.98 21.15 -36.43
N PRO A 88 10.94 21.23 -37.39
CA PRO A 88 10.60 21.51 -38.79
C PRO A 88 9.73 20.43 -39.44
N VAL A 89 9.88 19.17 -39.02
CA VAL A 89 9.08 18.02 -39.49
C VAL A 89 7.68 18.06 -38.89
N ILE A 90 7.60 18.30 -37.57
CA ILE A 90 6.35 18.35 -36.81
C ILE A 90 5.49 19.53 -37.27
N ALA A 91 6.07 20.73 -37.33
CA ALA A 91 5.43 21.95 -37.81
C ALA A 91 5.09 21.92 -39.31
N ARG A 92 5.69 20.98 -40.07
CA ARG A 92 5.55 20.87 -41.54
C ARG A 92 6.02 22.14 -42.25
N ASN A 93 7.19 22.66 -41.85
CA ASN A 93 7.80 23.87 -42.38
C ASN A 93 8.40 23.64 -43.78
N PHE A 94 7.53 23.50 -44.79
CA PHE A 94 7.94 23.22 -46.16
C PHE A 94 8.48 24.46 -46.87
N ILE A 95 9.66 24.33 -47.46
CA ILE A 95 10.26 25.32 -48.35
C ILE A 95 9.99 24.88 -49.79
N LYS A 96 9.27 25.69 -50.56
CA LYS A 96 8.99 25.41 -51.98
C LYS A 96 10.19 25.80 -52.83
N ARG A 97 10.90 24.82 -53.42
CA ARG A 97 11.97 25.05 -54.41
C ARG A 97 11.52 24.51 -55.77
N GLY A 98 10.99 25.41 -56.61
CA GLY A 98 10.40 25.04 -57.90
C GLY A 98 9.10 24.24 -57.75
N THR A 99 9.03 23.05 -58.34
CA THR A 99 7.90 22.11 -58.20
C THR A 99 8.04 21.15 -57.02
N ARG A 100 9.21 21.10 -56.37
CA ARG A 100 9.50 20.20 -55.25
C ARG A 100 9.34 20.91 -53.91
N ARG A 101 8.83 20.18 -52.91
CA ARG A 101 8.80 20.62 -51.51
C ARG A 101 10.06 20.10 -50.82
N VAL A 102 10.77 20.96 -50.12
CA VAL A 102 12.01 20.63 -49.40
C VAL A 102 11.79 20.94 -47.92
N LEU A 103 12.34 20.11 -47.04
CA LEU A 103 12.27 20.27 -45.59
C LEU A 103 13.69 20.32 -45.03
N LYS A 104 13.96 21.29 -44.15
CA LYS A 104 15.27 21.42 -43.50
C LYS A 104 15.28 20.63 -42.20
N LEU A 105 16.14 19.62 -42.09
CA LEU A 105 16.33 18.81 -40.89
C LEU A 105 17.78 18.96 -40.43
N GLY A 106 17.98 19.60 -39.27
CA GLY A 106 19.32 20.06 -38.85
C GLY A 106 19.94 20.97 -39.91
N ASP A 107 21.11 20.58 -40.43
CA ASP A 107 21.83 21.34 -41.46
C ASP A 107 21.55 20.88 -42.90
N LYS A 108 20.73 19.84 -43.10
CA LYS A 108 20.47 19.28 -44.44
C LYS A 108 19.09 19.64 -44.98
N ASP A 109 19.06 19.91 -46.28
CA ASP A 109 17.83 20.08 -47.06
C ASP A 109 17.41 18.73 -47.67
N ILE A 110 16.25 18.20 -47.26
CA ILE A 110 15.72 16.89 -47.69
C ILE A 110 14.51 17.11 -48.62
N ASN A 111 14.41 16.34 -49.70
CA ASN A 111 13.22 16.39 -50.55
C ASN A 111 12.05 15.71 -49.83
N TYR A 112 10.91 16.41 -49.74
CA TYR A 112 9.72 15.87 -49.11
C TYR A 112 8.90 15.04 -50.09
N ASN A 113 8.66 13.77 -49.74
CA ASN A 113 7.74 12.89 -50.44
C ASN A 113 6.32 12.99 -49.85
N ALA A 114 5.30 13.15 -50.70
CA ALA A 114 3.91 13.28 -50.27
C ALA A 114 3.35 12.03 -49.56
N ASN A 115 3.94 10.86 -49.77
CA ASN A 115 3.54 9.60 -49.13
C ASN A 115 4.09 9.43 -47.70
N PHE A 116 5.01 10.29 -47.26
CA PHE A 116 5.57 10.24 -45.91
C PHE A 116 4.49 10.43 -44.84
N ARG A 117 4.55 9.63 -43.78
CA ARG A 117 3.68 9.72 -42.60
C ARG A 117 4.50 9.64 -41.31
N LEU A 118 4.19 10.51 -40.35
CA LEU A 118 4.76 10.50 -39.01
C LEU A 118 3.68 10.17 -37.97
N PHE A 119 3.98 9.19 -37.12
CA PHE A 119 3.22 8.85 -35.93
C PHE A 119 4.11 9.04 -34.70
N MET A 120 3.55 9.62 -33.64
CA MET A 120 4.21 9.79 -32.36
C MET A 120 3.36 9.10 -31.30
N GLN A 121 3.99 8.37 -30.38
CA GLN A 121 3.31 7.76 -29.25
C GLN A 121 4.02 8.09 -27.94
N THR A 122 3.23 8.30 -26.90
CA THR A 122 3.69 8.41 -25.51
C THR A 122 2.99 7.38 -24.62
N LYS A 123 3.74 6.82 -23.67
CA LYS A 123 3.20 5.94 -22.62
C LYS A 123 2.70 6.74 -21.40
N LEU A 124 2.95 8.04 -21.36
CA LEU A 124 2.48 8.92 -20.28
C LEU A 124 0.96 9.04 -20.36
N SER A 125 0.26 8.84 -19.23
CA SER A 125 -1.21 8.89 -19.21
C SER A 125 -1.76 10.30 -19.32
N ASN A 126 -1.06 11.31 -18.78
CA ASN A 126 -1.47 12.71 -18.82
C ASN A 126 -0.27 13.65 -19.08
N PRO A 127 0.30 13.65 -20.29
CA PRO A 127 1.46 14.47 -20.63
C PRO A 127 1.10 15.95 -20.80
N HIS A 128 1.92 16.85 -20.26
CA HIS A 128 1.78 18.30 -20.41
C HIS A 128 2.65 18.84 -21.56
N TYR A 129 2.07 18.91 -22.76
CA TYR A 129 2.73 19.51 -23.92
C TYR A 129 2.52 21.03 -24.00
N GLN A 130 3.57 21.74 -24.44
CA GLN A 130 3.52 23.17 -24.72
C GLN A 130 2.47 23.50 -25.80
N PRO A 131 1.83 24.68 -25.77
CA PRO A 131 0.75 25.06 -26.69
C PRO A 131 1.13 24.94 -28.18
N GLU A 132 2.40 25.14 -28.52
CA GLU A 132 2.93 25.02 -29.89
C GLU A 132 2.74 23.59 -30.44
N ILE A 133 3.03 22.57 -29.63
CA ILE A 133 2.88 21.16 -30.01
C ILE A 133 1.40 20.81 -30.17
N GLN A 134 0.53 21.35 -29.32
CA GLN A 134 -0.92 21.17 -29.43
C GLN A 134 -1.49 21.83 -30.70
N ALA A 135 -0.87 22.92 -31.15
CA ALA A 135 -1.26 23.60 -32.39
C ALA A 135 -0.76 22.88 -33.65
N GLU A 136 0.42 22.25 -33.60
CA GLU A 136 1.06 21.61 -34.76
C GLU A 136 0.62 20.16 -34.97
N CYS A 137 0.34 19.42 -33.89
CA CYS A 137 -0.07 18.02 -33.90
C CYS A 137 -1.58 17.86 -33.64
N THR A 138 -2.13 16.69 -34.00
CA THR A 138 -3.42 16.23 -33.49
C THR A 138 -3.15 15.24 -32.37
N ILE A 139 -3.51 15.62 -31.14
CA ILE A 139 -3.39 14.76 -29.97
C ILE A 139 -4.61 13.84 -29.90
N ILE A 140 -4.37 12.54 -29.73
CA ILE A 140 -5.39 11.50 -29.71
C ILE A 140 -5.21 10.68 -28.44
N ASN A 141 -6.30 10.53 -27.68
CA ASN A 141 -6.29 9.73 -26.46
C ASN A 141 -6.76 8.30 -26.75
N PHE A 142 -5.83 7.35 -26.71
CA PHE A 142 -6.05 5.91 -26.84
C PHE A 142 -6.13 5.20 -25.48
N THR A 143 -6.21 5.95 -24.38
CA THR A 143 -6.40 5.36 -23.05
C THR A 143 -7.70 4.54 -23.02
N VAL A 144 -7.59 3.33 -22.49
CA VAL A 144 -8.72 2.41 -22.37
C VAL A 144 -9.80 3.01 -21.45
N THR A 145 -11.06 2.92 -21.86
CA THR A 145 -12.23 3.34 -21.06
C THR A 145 -12.89 2.14 -20.40
N GLU A 146 -13.66 2.36 -19.33
CA GLU A 146 -14.38 1.30 -18.60
C GLU A 146 -15.31 0.49 -19.51
N GLN A 147 -16.09 1.18 -20.33
CA GLN A 147 -16.97 0.53 -21.32
C GLN A 147 -16.17 -0.18 -22.43
N GLY A 148 -15.06 0.42 -22.88
CA GLY A 148 -14.21 -0.17 -23.91
C GLY A 148 -13.56 -1.48 -23.44
N LEU A 149 -13.07 -1.52 -22.20
CA LEU A 149 -12.51 -2.72 -21.62
C LEU A 149 -13.58 -3.79 -21.32
N GLU A 150 -14.76 -3.38 -20.86
CA GLU A 150 -15.89 -4.30 -20.65
C GLU A 150 -16.21 -5.08 -21.94
N GLU A 151 -16.29 -4.40 -23.09
CA GLU A 151 -16.51 -5.06 -24.39
C GLU A 151 -15.37 -6.02 -24.76
N GLN A 152 -14.12 -5.64 -24.51
CA GLN A 152 -12.95 -6.49 -24.76
C GLN A 152 -12.96 -7.75 -23.88
N LEU A 153 -13.29 -7.60 -22.59
CA LEU A 153 -13.38 -8.70 -21.64
C LEU A 153 -14.59 -9.60 -21.92
N LEU A 154 -15.71 -9.04 -22.37
CA LEU A 154 -16.88 -9.83 -22.78
C LEU A 154 -16.52 -10.77 -23.92
N PHE A 155 -15.83 -10.26 -24.94
CA PHE A 155 -15.33 -11.09 -26.04
C PHE A 155 -14.37 -12.18 -25.53
N LEU A 156 -13.47 -11.85 -24.60
CA LEU A 156 -12.53 -12.81 -24.01
C LEU A 156 -13.25 -13.91 -23.22
N VAL A 157 -14.18 -13.57 -22.34
CA VAL A 157 -14.93 -14.52 -21.51
C VAL A 157 -15.75 -15.45 -22.39
N VAL A 158 -16.45 -14.91 -23.39
CA VAL A 158 -17.21 -15.71 -24.36
C VAL A 158 -16.28 -16.63 -25.16
N LYS A 159 -15.09 -16.16 -25.55
CA LYS A 159 -14.10 -16.98 -26.25
C LYS A 159 -13.60 -18.16 -25.41
N LEU A 160 -13.47 -17.99 -24.09
CA LEU A 160 -13.00 -19.04 -23.18
C LEU A 160 -14.11 -20.03 -22.78
N GLU A 161 -15.32 -19.54 -22.48
CA GLU A 161 -16.44 -20.37 -22.04
C GLU A 161 -17.24 -21.00 -23.21
N ARG A 162 -17.40 -20.27 -24.32
CA ARG A 162 -18.14 -20.68 -25.52
C ARG A 162 -17.34 -20.42 -26.81
N PRO A 163 -16.23 -21.17 -27.01
CA PRO A 163 -15.38 -21.02 -28.19
C PRO A 163 -16.12 -21.30 -29.50
N ASP A 164 -17.17 -22.12 -29.45
CA ASP A 164 -18.10 -22.39 -30.55
C ASP A 164 -18.78 -21.09 -31.02
N LEU A 165 -19.42 -20.37 -30.11
CA LEU A 165 -20.10 -19.10 -30.40
C LEU A 165 -19.11 -18.03 -30.84
N ALA A 166 -17.94 -17.95 -30.19
CA ALA A 166 -16.91 -16.97 -30.54
C ALA A 166 -16.38 -17.19 -31.96
N ARG A 167 -16.12 -18.46 -32.35
CA ARG A 167 -15.68 -18.81 -33.70
C ARG A 167 -16.77 -18.50 -34.73
N THR A 168 -18.01 -18.91 -34.49
CA THR A 168 -19.13 -18.59 -35.38
C THR A 168 -19.31 -17.09 -35.53
N LYS A 169 -19.19 -16.31 -34.45
CA LYS A 169 -19.25 -14.84 -34.48
C LYS A 169 -18.13 -14.24 -35.33
N SER A 170 -16.88 -14.68 -35.16
CA SER A 170 -15.75 -14.19 -35.96
C SER A 170 -15.90 -14.53 -37.45
N GLU A 171 -16.31 -15.76 -37.78
CA GLU A 171 -16.57 -16.18 -39.16
C GLU A 171 -17.71 -15.36 -39.78
N LEU A 172 -18.80 -15.15 -39.03
CA LEU A 172 -19.95 -14.36 -39.47
C LEU A 172 -19.59 -12.89 -39.71
N ILE A 173 -18.79 -12.27 -38.84
CA ILE A 173 -18.30 -10.90 -39.00
C ILE A 173 -17.42 -10.78 -40.24
N GLN A 174 -16.54 -11.76 -40.49
CA GLN A 174 -15.71 -11.78 -41.69
C GLN A 174 -16.56 -11.91 -42.96
N GLN A 175 -17.51 -12.86 -42.98
CA GLN A 175 -18.44 -13.05 -44.10
C GLN A 175 -19.29 -11.80 -44.34
N GLN A 176 -19.82 -11.18 -43.29
CA GLN A 176 -20.62 -9.96 -43.40
C GLN A 176 -19.79 -8.79 -43.96
N ASN A 177 -18.52 -8.66 -43.56
CA ASN A 177 -17.60 -7.67 -44.12
C ASN A 177 -17.31 -7.94 -45.61
N GLU A 178 -17.07 -9.19 -45.99
CA GLU A 178 -16.87 -9.59 -47.39
C GLU A 178 -18.12 -9.31 -48.23
N PHE A 179 -19.31 -9.62 -47.72
CA PHE A 179 -20.57 -9.33 -48.40
C PHE A 179 -20.83 -7.83 -48.53
N LYS A 180 -20.52 -7.01 -47.52
CA LYS A 180 -20.64 -5.55 -47.58
C LYS A 180 -19.69 -4.95 -48.64
N VAL A 181 -18.45 -5.44 -48.71
CA VAL A 181 -17.48 -5.02 -49.74
C VAL A 181 -18.00 -5.43 -51.12
N ARG A 182 -18.45 -6.67 -51.27
CA ARG A 182 -18.98 -7.18 -52.54
C ARG A 182 -20.24 -6.43 -53.00
N LEU A 183 -21.11 -6.02 -52.08
CA LEU A 183 -22.26 -5.16 -52.41
C LEU A 183 -21.81 -3.79 -52.92
N ALA A 184 -20.83 -3.16 -52.28
CA ALA A 184 -20.28 -1.88 -52.73
C ALA A 184 -19.59 -2.00 -54.10
N ASP A 185 -18.85 -3.08 -54.33
CA ASP A 185 -18.21 -3.35 -55.62
C ASP A 185 -19.24 -3.62 -56.72
N LEU A 186 -20.32 -4.36 -56.42
CA LEU A 186 -21.43 -4.58 -57.34
C LEU A 186 -22.21 -3.29 -57.64
N GLU A 187 -22.42 -2.43 -56.64
CA GLU A 187 -23.01 -1.09 -56.86
C GLU A 187 -22.13 -0.21 -57.74
N ALA A 188 -20.81 -0.18 -57.47
CA ALA A 188 -19.86 0.55 -58.27
C ALA A 188 -19.80 0.02 -59.71
N LEU A 189 -19.84 -1.31 -59.89
CA LEU A 189 -19.85 -1.95 -61.21
C LEU A 189 -21.16 -1.70 -61.97
N LEU A 190 -22.31 -1.71 -61.28
CA LEU A 190 -23.61 -1.31 -61.86
C LEU A 190 -23.57 0.16 -62.31
N LEU A 191 -23.04 1.05 -61.48
CA LEU A 191 -22.88 2.48 -61.78
C LEU A 191 -21.90 2.72 -62.93
N GLU A 192 -20.77 2.02 -62.96
CA GLU A 192 -19.76 2.10 -64.02
C GLU A 192 -20.34 1.61 -65.35
N LYS A 193 -21.05 0.48 -65.36
CA LYS A 193 -21.73 -0.05 -66.55
C LYS A 193 -22.82 0.90 -67.07
N LEU A 194 -23.59 1.55 -66.18
CA LEU A 194 -24.57 2.57 -66.56
C LEU A 194 -23.91 3.87 -67.07
N ALA A 195 -22.78 4.25 -66.50
CA ALA A 195 -22.07 5.48 -66.88
C ALA A 195 -21.23 5.34 -68.15
N SER A 196 -20.77 4.12 -68.48
CA SER A 196 -20.00 3.79 -69.69
C SER A 196 -20.87 3.47 -70.91
N ALA A 197 -22.20 3.41 -70.74
CA ALA A 197 -23.14 3.22 -71.83
C ALA A 197 -23.24 4.49 -72.70
N GLU A 198 -22.69 4.45 -73.91
CA GLU A 198 -22.84 5.52 -74.91
C GLU A 198 -23.83 5.08 -76.00
N GLY A 199 -24.97 5.79 -76.14
CA GLY A 199 -26.01 5.50 -77.13
C GLY A 199 -27.39 5.21 -76.54
N ASP A 200 -28.29 4.59 -77.30
CA ASP A 200 -29.60 4.15 -76.80
C ASP A 200 -29.43 2.88 -75.96
N ILE A 201 -29.62 3.00 -74.64
CA ILE A 201 -29.43 1.95 -73.63
C ILE A 201 -30.34 0.74 -73.89
N LEU A 202 -31.42 0.91 -74.67
CA LEU A 202 -32.35 -0.15 -75.01
C LEU A 202 -31.84 -1.12 -76.08
N ASP A 203 -30.82 -0.72 -76.86
CA ASP A 203 -30.26 -1.53 -77.96
C ASP A 203 -29.05 -2.38 -77.52
N ASP A 204 -28.46 -2.11 -76.35
CA ASP A 204 -27.30 -2.84 -75.82
C ASP A 204 -27.74 -4.06 -74.99
N THR A 205 -27.98 -5.17 -75.67
CA THR A 205 -28.44 -6.43 -75.06
C THR A 205 -27.44 -7.02 -74.07
N ASP A 206 -26.14 -6.81 -74.26
CA ASP A 206 -25.09 -7.33 -73.39
C ASP A 206 -25.02 -6.53 -72.08
N LEU A 207 -25.25 -5.21 -72.15
CA LEU A 207 -25.40 -4.36 -70.98
C LEU A 207 -26.64 -4.75 -70.17
N ILE A 208 -27.79 -4.99 -70.81
CA ILE A 208 -29.04 -5.36 -70.13
C ILE A 208 -28.89 -6.70 -69.40
N LEU A 209 -28.35 -7.73 -70.07
CA LEU A 209 -28.10 -9.03 -69.46
C LEU A 209 -27.08 -8.95 -68.30
N GLY A 210 -26.01 -8.18 -68.47
CA GLY A 210 -25.00 -7.96 -67.43
C GLY A 210 -25.51 -7.15 -66.24
N LEU A 211 -26.46 -6.24 -66.43
CA LEU A 211 -27.16 -5.51 -65.36
C LEU A 211 -28.12 -6.42 -64.61
N GLU A 212 -28.82 -7.31 -65.30
CA GLU A 212 -29.77 -8.25 -64.70
C GLU A 212 -29.05 -9.31 -63.85
N GLU A 213 -27.90 -9.83 -64.31
CA GLU A 213 -27.05 -10.76 -63.55
C GLU A 213 -26.41 -10.08 -62.30
N ALA A 214 -25.89 -8.85 -62.47
CA ALA A 214 -25.35 -8.07 -61.35
C ALA A 214 -26.44 -7.71 -60.32
N LYS A 215 -27.68 -7.43 -60.77
CA LYS A 215 -28.82 -7.19 -59.90
C LYS A 215 -29.27 -8.46 -59.17
N ALA A 216 -29.30 -9.61 -59.83
CA ALA A 216 -29.67 -10.88 -59.21
C ALA A 216 -28.67 -11.27 -58.10
N THR A 217 -27.37 -11.16 -58.38
CA THR A 217 -26.31 -11.40 -57.38
C THR A 217 -26.34 -10.37 -56.25
N PHE A 218 -26.66 -9.11 -56.53
CA PHE A 218 -26.86 -8.09 -55.50
C PHE A 218 -28.01 -8.45 -54.54
N VAL A 219 -29.15 -8.90 -55.05
CA VAL A 219 -30.30 -9.33 -54.21
C VAL A 219 -29.94 -10.54 -53.36
N GLU A 220 -29.27 -11.55 -53.93
CA GLU A 220 -28.84 -12.74 -53.19
C GLU A 220 -27.86 -12.39 -52.05
N VAL A 221 -26.83 -11.57 -52.32
CA VAL A 221 -25.88 -11.15 -51.29
C VAL A 221 -26.57 -10.32 -50.22
N LYS A 222 -27.53 -9.47 -50.59
CA LYS A 222 -28.32 -8.67 -49.64
C LYS A 222 -29.15 -9.53 -48.70
N GLU A 223 -29.80 -10.59 -49.20
CA GLU A 223 -30.53 -11.54 -48.35
C GLU A 223 -29.60 -12.30 -47.39
N ARG A 224 -28.44 -12.76 -47.87
CA ARG A 224 -27.43 -13.42 -47.03
C ARG A 224 -26.90 -12.49 -45.93
N VAL A 225 -26.73 -11.20 -46.21
CA VAL A 225 -26.37 -10.18 -45.21
C VAL A 225 -27.44 -10.07 -44.13
N GLN A 226 -28.72 -10.10 -44.51
CA GLN A 226 -29.83 -10.00 -43.56
C GLN A 226 -29.89 -11.22 -42.62
N VAL A 227 -29.74 -12.44 -43.16
CA VAL A 227 -29.66 -13.68 -42.35
C VAL A 227 -28.45 -13.65 -41.42
N ALA A 228 -27.31 -13.13 -41.89
CA ALA A 228 -26.13 -12.96 -41.05
C ALA A 228 -26.39 -11.96 -39.91
N GLN A 229 -27.08 -10.84 -40.15
CA GLN A 229 -27.45 -9.89 -39.10
C GLN A 229 -28.38 -10.49 -38.04
N GLU A 230 -29.37 -11.29 -38.44
CA GLU A 230 -30.26 -11.97 -37.50
C GLU A 230 -29.52 -13.02 -36.66
N THR A 231 -28.58 -13.73 -37.28
CA THR A 231 -27.73 -14.71 -36.59
C THR A 231 -26.79 -14.02 -35.61
N GLU A 232 -26.20 -12.89 -35.99
CA GLU A 232 -25.36 -12.05 -35.14
C GLU A 232 -26.14 -11.56 -33.92
N ALA A 233 -27.38 -11.11 -34.11
CA ALA A 233 -28.24 -10.67 -33.02
C ALA A 233 -28.51 -11.79 -32.00
N LYS A 234 -28.76 -13.03 -32.46
CA LYS A 234 -28.96 -14.19 -31.57
C LYS A 234 -27.69 -14.54 -30.78
N ILE A 235 -26.53 -14.49 -31.43
CA ILE A 235 -25.24 -14.72 -30.76
C ILE A 235 -24.99 -13.63 -29.72
N ASN A 236 -25.25 -12.36 -30.06
CA ASN A 236 -25.10 -11.25 -29.13
C ASN A 236 -25.97 -11.42 -27.89
N VAL A 237 -27.26 -11.77 -28.04
CA VAL A 237 -28.14 -12.05 -26.88
C VAL A 237 -27.55 -13.13 -25.96
N THR A 238 -26.91 -14.16 -26.52
CA THR A 238 -26.27 -15.21 -25.71
C THR A 238 -24.98 -14.71 -25.05
N SER A 239 -24.19 -13.90 -25.75
CA SER A 239 -22.99 -13.27 -25.20
C SER A 239 -23.32 -12.31 -24.05
N GLU A 240 -24.42 -11.55 -24.13
CA GLU A 240 -24.85 -10.57 -23.12
C GLU A 240 -25.05 -11.18 -21.72
N HIS A 241 -25.34 -12.49 -21.62
CA HIS A 241 -25.45 -13.17 -20.33
C HIS A 241 -24.13 -13.17 -19.53
N TYR A 242 -22.98 -13.07 -20.20
CA TYR A 242 -21.66 -12.99 -19.58
C TYR A 242 -21.20 -11.55 -19.31
N ARG A 243 -21.97 -10.54 -19.71
CA ARG A 243 -21.64 -9.12 -19.49
C ARG A 243 -21.37 -8.78 -18.01
N PRO A 244 -22.11 -9.31 -17.02
CA PRO A 244 -21.80 -9.06 -15.61
C PRO A 244 -20.36 -9.42 -15.21
N VAL A 245 -19.81 -10.54 -15.72
CA VAL A 245 -18.40 -10.95 -15.51
C VAL A 245 -17.44 -9.94 -16.13
N ALA A 246 -17.74 -9.47 -17.34
CA ALA A 246 -16.91 -8.50 -18.04
C ALA A 246 -16.93 -7.12 -17.39
N SER A 247 -18.11 -6.69 -16.93
CA SER A 247 -18.33 -5.44 -16.20
C SER A 247 -17.58 -5.48 -14.85
N ARG A 248 -17.67 -6.59 -14.12
CA ARG A 248 -16.86 -6.84 -12.91
C ARG A 248 -15.37 -6.74 -13.19
N GLY A 249 -14.91 -7.39 -14.26
CA GLY A 249 -13.51 -7.35 -14.68
C GLY A 249 -13.03 -5.94 -15.03
N SER A 250 -13.86 -5.15 -15.72
CA SER A 250 -13.55 -3.76 -16.05
C SER A 250 -13.40 -2.93 -14.77
N LEU A 251 -14.38 -3.01 -13.86
CA LEU A 251 -14.34 -2.33 -12.55
C LEU A 251 -13.07 -2.68 -11.75
N LEU A 252 -12.68 -3.96 -11.74
CA LEU A 252 -11.46 -4.42 -11.07
C LEU A 252 -10.21 -3.78 -11.68
N PHE A 253 -10.11 -3.71 -13.02
CA PHE A 253 -8.96 -3.11 -13.68
C PHE A 253 -8.84 -1.61 -13.39
N PHE A 254 -9.94 -0.85 -13.45
CA PHE A 254 -9.89 0.58 -13.14
C PHE A 254 -9.59 0.84 -11.66
N LEU A 255 -10.08 -0.02 -10.75
CA LEU A 255 -9.63 0.02 -9.36
C LEU A 255 -8.12 -0.19 -9.26
N MET A 256 -7.52 -1.13 -10.01
CA MET A 256 -6.07 -1.36 -10.03
C MET A 256 -5.27 -0.17 -10.57
N VAL A 257 -5.79 0.51 -11.59
CA VAL A 257 -5.17 1.73 -12.15
C VAL A 257 -5.18 2.85 -11.12
N ASP A 258 -6.31 3.03 -10.44
CA ASP A 258 -6.51 4.02 -9.37
C ASP A 258 -5.52 3.82 -8.19
N LEU A 259 -5.08 2.58 -7.92
CA LEU A 259 -4.09 2.29 -6.87
C LEU A 259 -2.74 2.97 -7.11
N GLY A 260 -2.41 3.32 -8.36
CA GLY A 260 -1.18 4.05 -8.68
C GLY A 260 -1.06 5.41 -7.97
N MET A 261 -2.20 5.97 -7.52
CA MET A 261 -2.25 7.20 -6.71
C MET A 261 -1.91 6.97 -5.23
N MET A 262 -2.05 5.74 -4.72
CA MET A 262 -1.70 5.40 -3.33
C MET A 262 -0.19 5.22 -3.18
N HIS A 263 0.44 4.49 -4.10
CA HIS A 263 1.86 4.18 -4.04
C HIS A 263 2.46 3.96 -5.43
N THR A 264 3.71 4.39 -5.64
CA THR A 264 4.40 4.33 -6.93
C THR A 264 4.64 2.91 -7.46
N PHE A 265 4.65 1.90 -6.58
CA PHE A 265 4.74 0.48 -6.97
C PHE A 265 3.44 -0.14 -7.44
N TYR A 266 2.28 0.50 -7.19
CA TYR A 266 0.97 -0.03 -7.57
C TYR A 266 0.64 0.30 -9.03
N LYS A 267 1.53 -0.13 -9.92
CA LYS A 267 1.41 0.03 -11.36
C LYS A 267 1.24 -1.34 -12.00
N TYR A 268 0.17 -1.52 -12.76
CA TYR A 268 -0.18 -2.81 -13.35
C TYR A 268 -0.43 -2.64 -14.84
N SER A 269 0.05 -3.59 -15.64
CA SER A 269 -0.26 -3.66 -17.07
C SER A 269 -1.62 -4.31 -17.29
N LEU A 270 -2.29 -3.88 -18.37
CA LEU A 270 -3.50 -4.54 -18.86
C LEU A 270 -3.21 -6.00 -19.26
N ASP A 271 -2.06 -6.28 -19.85
CA ASP A 271 -1.68 -7.64 -20.27
C ASP A 271 -1.58 -8.60 -19.08
N ALA A 272 -0.94 -8.17 -17.98
CA ALA A 272 -0.87 -8.99 -16.77
C ALA A 272 -2.27 -9.22 -16.17
N PHE A 273 -3.12 -8.20 -16.15
CA PHE A 273 -4.51 -8.32 -15.70
C PHE A 273 -5.30 -9.33 -16.56
N VAL A 274 -5.25 -9.21 -17.88
CA VAL A 274 -5.93 -10.11 -18.82
C VAL A 274 -5.45 -11.56 -18.66
N MET A 275 -4.15 -11.77 -18.41
CA MET A 275 -3.60 -13.10 -18.11
C MET A 275 -4.17 -13.69 -16.81
N VAL A 276 -4.32 -12.88 -15.77
CA VAL A 276 -4.93 -13.31 -14.50
C VAL A 276 -6.40 -13.67 -14.70
N VAL A 277 -7.17 -12.84 -15.41
CA VAL A 277 -8.58 -13.14 -15.75
C VAL A 277 -8.69 -14.43 -16.57
N THR A 278 -7.82 -14.60 -17.57
CA THR A 278 -7.79 -15.81 -18.41
C THR A 278 -7.52 -17.07 -17.58
N ARG A 279 -6.58 -17.01 -16.63
CA ARG A 279 -6.31 -18.12 -15.70
C ARG A 279 -7.49 -18.40 -14.78
N ALA A 280 -8.14 -17.37 -14.25
CA ALA A 280 -9.30 -17.51 -13.37
C ALA A 280 -10.45 -18.25 -14.08
N VAL A 281 -10.78 -17.83 -15.31
CA VAL A 281 -11.83 -18.46 -16.11
C VAL A 281 -11.45 -19.91 -16.49
N ASN A 282 -10.20 -20.15 -16.91
CA ASN A 282 -9.75 -21.49 -17.28
C ASN A 282 -9.67 -22.47 -16.10
N GLY A 283 -9.36 -21.99 -14.89
CA GLY A 283 -9.22 -22.83 -13.68
C GLY A 283 -10.49 -23.59 -13.32
N VAL A 284 -11.66 -23.14 -13.80
CA VAL A 284 -12.97 -23.72 -13.48
C VAL A 284 -13.74 -24.09 -14.75
N SER A 285 -13.08 -24.18 -15.91
CA SER A 285 -13.71 -24.53 -17.19
C SER A 285 -14.52 -25.83 -17.09
N LEU A 286 -15.71 -25.86 -17.72
CA LEU A 286 -16.56 -27.05 -17.85
C LEU A 286 -15.84 -28.24 -18.52
N ARG A 287 -14.69 -27.97 -19.14
CA ARG A 287 -13.86 -28.91 -19.86
C ARG A 287 -12.60 -29.18 -19.04
N LYS A 288 -12.52 -30.34 -18.38
CA LYS A 288 -11.21 -30.87 -17.98
C LYS A 288 -10.42 -31.22 -19.25
N PRO A 289 -9.26 -30.61 -19.55
CA PRO A 289 -8.36 -31.18 -20.53
C PRO A 289 -7.87 -32.54 -20.00
N LYS A 290 -7.99 -33.61 -20.80
CA LYS A 290 -7.56 -34.98 -20.45
C LYS A 290 -6.05 -35.17 -20.38
N THR A 291 -5.24 -34.11 -20.45
CA THR A 291 -3.77 -34.21 -20.41
C THR A 291 -3.19 -33.10 -19.56
N ARG A 292 -2.89 -33.41 -18.30
CA ARG A 292 -1.78 -32.75 -17.59
C ARG A 292 -0.48 -33.37 -18.12
N PRO A 293 0.56 -32.60 -18.47
CA PRO A 293 1.90 -33.15 -18.51
C PRO A 293 2.32 -33.38 -17.06
N THR A 294 2.18 -34.61 -16.59
CA THR A 294 2.71 -35.03 -15.29
C THR A 294 4.24 -35.12 -15.41
N ILE A 295 4.96 -34.08 -14.98
CA ILE A 295 6.34 -34.24 -14.50
C ILE A 295 6.25 -34.27 -12.97
N ALA A 296 5.79 -35.41 -12.44
CA ALA A 296 5.88 -35.78 -11.03
C ALA A 296 5.43 -37.24 -10.86
N THR A 297 6.17 -38.18 -11.45
CA THR A 297 6.15 -39.60 -11.04
C THR A 297 7.48 -40.24 -11.42
N PHE A 298 8.53 -39.84 -10.72
CA PHE A 298 9.68 -40.69 -10.45
C PHE A 298 10.14 -40.33 -9.05
N LEU A 299 9.52 -40.96 -8.06
CA LEU A 299 10.06 -41.39 -6.78
C LEU A 299 8.90 -41.90 -5.94
N VAL A 300 9.15 -42.98 -5.20
CA VAL A 300 8.22 -43.76 -4.37
C VAL A 300 7.47 -44.88 -5.12
N GLU A 301 8.23 -45.83 -5.65
CA GLU A 301 7.94 -47.24 -5.34
C GLU A 301 9.08 -47.74 -4.43
N GLY A 302 8.72 -48.18 -3.22
CA GLY A 302 9.66 -48.77 -2.28
C GLY A 302 9.21 -48.66 -0.83
N MET A 303 8.58 -49.74 -0.35
CA MET A 303 8.38 -50.12 1.06
C MET A 303 7.16 -49.55 1.79
N GLU A 304 6.01 -50.19 1.60
CA GLU A 304 5.07 -50.42 2.72
C GLU A 304 5.48 -51.72 3.44
N THR A 305 5.69 -51.62 4.75
CA THR A 305 5.57 -52.74 5.69
C THR A 305 4.37 -52.44 6.59
N GLU A 306 3.65 -53.50 6.90
CA GLU A 306 2.29 -53.56 7.40
C GLU A 306 2.08 -53.04 8.85
N GLU A 307 0.78 -52.97 9.19
CA GLU A 307 0.16 -52.92 10.53
C GLU A 307 0.11 -51.53 11.19
N GLY A 308 -1.03 -51.00 11.64
CA GLY A 308 -2.39 -51.49 11.77
C GLY A 308 -3.19 -50.52 12.68
N GLY A 309 -4.52 -50.63 12.67
CA GLY A 309 -5.32 -50.29 13.86
C GLY A 309 -6.18 -49.02 13.83
N SER A 310 -7.46 -49.23 13.49
CA SER A 310 -8.62 -48.91 14.34
C SER A 310 -9.05 -47.45 14.58
N THR A 311 -10.08 -47.06 13.80
CA THR A 311 -11.45 -46.66 14.20
C THR A 311 -11.73 -45.60 15.26
N ARG A 312 -12.61 -44.64 14.91
CA ARG A 312 -13.65 -44.00 15.75
C ARG A 312 -14.80 -43.41 14.87
N PRO A 313 -16.03 -43.18 15.38
CA PRO A 313 -17.19 -43.97 14.97
C PRO A 313 -18.42 -43.23 14.37
N ASN A 314 -19.26 -44.04 13.72
CA ASN A 314 -20.71 -44.00 13.45
C ASN A 314 -21.60 -42.86 13.97
N THR A 315 -22.49 -42.37 13.10
CA THR A 315 -23.98 -42.52 13.16
C THR A 315 -24.59 -41.86 11.90
N VAL A 316 -25.65 -42.29 11.20
CA VAL A 316 -26.53 -43.48 11.22
C VAL A 316 -27.37 -43.49 9.90
N MET A 317 -27.56 -44.69 9.34
CA MET A 317 -28.64 -45.23 8.47
C MET A 317 -29.06 -44.52 7.15
N GLY A 318 -29.37 -45.22 6.05
CA GLY A 318 -29.88 -46.59 5.95
C GLY A 318 -29.58 -47.32 4.63
N SER A 319 -29.61 -48.64 4.75
CA SER A 319 -29.39 -49.68 3.75
C SER A 319 -30.65 -50.04 2.95
N VAL A 320 -30.49 -50.47 1.68
CA VAL A 320 -31.25 -51.60 1.12
C VAL A 320 -30.34 -52.44 0.21
N SER A 321 -30.43 -53.76 0.42
CA SER A 321 -29.84 -54.93 -0.27
C SER A 321 -29.93 -54.95 -1.81
N GLY A 322 -29.17 -55.75 -2.57
CA GLY A 322 -28.22 -56.82 -2.23
C GLY A 322 -27.86 -57.68 -3.46
N ALA A 323 -27.00 -58.69 -3.21
CA ALA A 323 -26.79 -59.96 -3.95
C ALA A 323 -26.33 -59.90 -5.43
N LEU A 324 -25.52 -60.81 -6.01
CA LEU A 324 -24.57 -61.86 -5.62
C LEU A 324 -24.06 -62.45 -6.96
N HIS A 325 -22.75 -62.70 -7.06
CA HIS A 325 -22.07 -63.83 -7.73
C HIS A 325 -22.03 -64.04 -9.27
N GLY A 326 -20.85 -64.48 -9.71
CA GLY A 326 -20.53 -65.21 -10.95
C GLY A 326 -19.18 -64.78 -11.56
N ALA A 327 -18.02 -65.24 -11.05
CA ALA A 327 -17.27 -66.46 -11.45
C ALA A 327 -16.59 -66.33 -12.85
N GLU A 328 -15.26 -66.18 -12.90
CA GLU A 328 -14.24 -67.21 -13.28
C GLU A 328 -14.24 -67.55 -14.79
N SER A 329 -13.15 -67.73 -15.55
CA SER A 329 -11.79 -68.24 -15.33
C SER A 329 -10.96 -68.04 -16.63
N GLY A 330 -9.62 -67.97 -16.56
CA GLY A 330 -8.72 -68.94 -17.21
C GLY A 330 -7.70 -68.26 -18.15
N ALA A 331 -6.40 -68.21 -17.78
CA ALA A 331 -5.31 -69.15 -18.19
C ALA A 331 -4.78 -68.88 -19.62
N SER A 332 -3.48 -68.92 -19.99
CA SER A 332 -2.21 -69.33 -19.38
C SER A 332 -1.05 -69.18 -20.39
N GLY A 333 0.20 -69.12 -19.90
CA GLY A 333 1.44 -69.64 -20.55
C GLY A 333 2.20 -68.65 -21.46
N ALA A 334 3.44 -68.21 -21.16
CA ALA A 334 4.77 -68.90 -21.16
C ALA A 334 5.33 -69.09 -22.60
N ALA A 335 6.60 -68.90 -22.99
CA ALA A 335 7.90 -68.56 -22.38
C ALA A 335 8.93 -68.28 -23.52
N SER A 336 10.08 -67.65 -23.18
CA SER A 336 11.49 -67.85 -23.68
C SER A 336 11.78 -67.92 -25.20
N GLU A 337 12.90 -67.48 -25.80
CA GLU A 337 14.24 -67.05 -25.39
C GLU A 337 15.01 -66.60 -26.67
N ALA A 338 16.05 -65.77 -26.46
CA ALA A 338 17.36 -65.71 -27.16
C ALA A 338 17.55 -65.31 -28.65
N GLY A 339 18.49 -64.36 -28.86
CA GLY A 339 19.63 -64.58 -29.77
C GLY A 339 19.96 -63.53 -30.84
N ASP A 340 20.94 -62.66 -30.53
CA ASP A 340 22.06 -62.13 -31.34
C ASP A 340 21.90 -61.45 -32.73
N GLY A 341 22.70 -60.39 -32.94
CA GLY A 341 23.32 -60.09 -34.24
C GLY A 341 23.49 -58.60 -34.59
N GLU A 342 24.74 -58.11 -34.54
CA GLU A 342 25.19 -56.77 -34.95
C GLU A 342 25.28 -56.54 -36.50
N ALA A 343 25.13 -55.26 -36.86
CA ALA A 343 25.78 -54.49 -37.94
C ALA A 343 25.49 -54.76 -39.43
N ALA A 344 24.97 -53.73 -40.12
CA ALA A 344 25.55 -53.16 -41.36
C ALA A 344 24.81 -51.87 -41.81
N GLU A 345 25.58 -50.85 -42.20
CA GLU A 345 25.15 -49.60 -42.84
C GLU A 345 24.57 -49.82 -44.26
N SER A 346 23.65 -48.94 -44.70
CA SER A 346 23.78 -48.13 -45.93
C SER A 346 22.46 -47.44 -46.35
N ASP A 347 22.60 -46.14 -46.66
CA ASP A 347 21.94 -45.33 -47.68
C ASP A 347 20.50 -45.60 -48.15
N ALA A 348 19.62 -44.60 -47.99
CA ALA A 348 18.77 -44.10 -49.08
C ALA A 348 18.07 -42.77 -48.72
N GLU A 349 18.02 -41.87 -49.70
CA GLU A 349 17.48 -40.52 -49.68
C GLU A 349 15.94 -40.41 -49.53
N PHE A 350 15.53 -39.29 -48.92
CA PHE A 350 14.30 -38.47 -49.09
C PHE A 350 13.45 -38.78 -50.36
N GLN A 351 12.11 -38.79 -50.40
CA GLN A 351 11.07 -37.94 -49.79
C GLN A 351 9.66 -38.49 -50.24
N PRO A 352 8.52 -37.81 -50.00
CA PRO A 352 7.58 -37.93 -48.86
C PRO A 352 6.23 -38.59 -49.22
N ASP A 353 5.51 -39.13 -48.23
CA ASP A 353 4.04 -39.10 -48.20
C ASP A 353 3.54 -39.49 -46.79
N LEU A 354 3.33 -38.49 -45.95
CA LEU A 354 2.51 -38.63 -44.75
C LEU A 354 1.46 -37.53 -44.78
N GLN A 355 0.31 -37.91 -45.33
CA GLN A 355 -0.95 -37.22 -45.12
C GLN A 355 -1.26 -37.26 -43.61
N GLU A 356 -1.09 -36.12 -42.94
CA GLU A 356 -1.58 -35.90 -41.58
C GLU A 356 -3.09 -36.19 -41.55
N ARG A 357 -3.47 -37.31 -40.93
CA ARG A 357 -4.82 -37.46 -40.37
C ARG A 357 -4.93 -36.50 -39.19
N ARG A 358 -5.39 -35.28 -39.44
CA ARG A 358 -6.02 -34.45 -38.40
C ARG A 358 -7.37 -35.09 -38.08
N GLU A 359 -7.43 -35.87 -37.02
CA GLU A 359 -8.71 -36.18 -36.37
C GLU A 359 -9.24 -34.88 -35.75
N SER A 360 -10.28 -34.32 -36.36
CA SER A 360 -11.07 -33.24 -35.76
C SER A 360 -11.82 -33.82 -34.57
N VAL A 361 -11.37 -33.48 -33.35
CA VAL A 361 -12.14 -33.74 -32.13
C VAL A 361 -13.40 -32.88 -32.22
N GLU A 362 -14.55 -33.49 -32.50
CA GLU A 362 -15.85 -32.83 -32.34
C GLU A 362 -16.07 -32.59 -30.84
N GLU A 363 -16.00 -31.33 -30.43
CA GLU A 363 -16.21 -30.92 -29.04
C GLU A 363 -17.69 -31.04 -28.67
N GLU A 364 -18.04 -31.89 -27.69
CA GLU A 364 -19.41 -31.96 -27.15
C GLU A 364 -19.82 -30.61 -26.54
N VAL A 365 -20.91 -30.05 -27.06
CA VAL A 365 -21.51 -28.79 -26.59
C VAL A 365 -22.42 -29.09 -25.40
N VAL A 366 -22.05 -28.65 -24.21
CA VAL A 366 -22.92 -28.73 -23.02
C VAL A 366 -23.84 -27.50 -23.03
N GLU A 367 -25.09 -27.67 -23.43
CA GLU A 367 -26.12 -26.61 -23.32
C GLU A 367 -26.61 -26.52 -21.87
N LEU A 368 -26.26 -25.42 -21.20
CA LEU A 368 -26.73 -25.08 -19.85
C LEU A 368 -28.14 -24.49 -19.92
N THR A 369 -29.00 -24.83 -18.95
CA THR A 369 -30.27 -24.13 -18.76
C THR A 369 -30.03 -22.69 -18.27
N ALA A 370 -31.00 -21.78 -18.45
CA ALA A 370 -30.86 -20.38 -18.03
C ALA A 370 -30.48 -20.23 -16.53
N LYS A 371 -31.04 -21.06 -15.65
CA LYS A 371 -30.71 -21.04 -14.22
C LYS A 371 -29.28 -21.52 -13.93
N GLU A 372 -28.81 -22.53 -14.65
CA GLU A 372 -27.44 -23.03 -14.51
C GLU A 372 -26.43 -22.04 -15.08
N LEU A 373 -26.79 -21.32 -16.15
CA LEU A 373 -26.01 -20.22 -16.71
C LEU A 373 -25.89 -19.06 -15.71
N ASP A 374 -26.98 -18.63 -15.09
CA ASP A 374 -26.95 -17.57 -14.07
C ASP A 374 -26.07 -17.96 -12.87
N ALA A 375 -26.20 -19.21 -12.38
CA ALA A 375 -25.34 -19.71 -11.31
C ALA A 375 -23.87 -19.79 -11.72
N ARG A 376 -23.59 -20.16 -12.98
CA ARG A 376 -22.25 -20.20 -13.55
C ARG A 376 -21.63 -18.81 -13.65
N VAL A 377 -22.41 -17.80 -14.06
CA VAL A 377 -21.98 -16.40 -14.15
C VAL A 377 -21.58 -15.87 -12.78
N LEU A 378 -22.36 -16.14 -11.73
CA LEU A 378 -22.01 -15.76 -10.36
C LEU A 378 -20.68 -16.39 -9.89
N VAL A 379 -20.48 -17.68 -10.16
CA VAL A 379 -19.22 -18.36 -9.83
C VAL A 379 -18.04 -17.74 -10.59
N LEU A 380 -18.22 -17.39 -11.87
CA LEU A 380 -17.18 -16.72 -12.67
C LEU A 380 -16.86 -15.32 -12.13
N GLU A 381 -17.87 -14.55 -11.73
CA GLU A 381 -17.67 -13.24 -11.07
C GLU A 381 -16.83 -13.37 -9.81
N ASP A 382 -17.18 -14.30 -8.92
CA ASP A 382 -16.48 -14.52 -7.66
C ASP A 382 -15.02 -14.96 -7.90
N LEU A 383 -14.80 -15.88 -8.84
CA LEU A 383 -13.45 -16.37 -9.19
C LEU A 383 -12.56 -15.30 -9.80
N VAL A 384 -13.10 -14.49 -10.72
CA VAL A 384 -12.37 -13.37 -11.32
C VAL A 384 -12.02 -12.36 -10.21
N THR A 385 -12.96 -12.06 -9.32
CA THR A 385 -12.76 -11.13 -8.20
C THR A 385 -11.68 -11.64 -7.23
N SER A 386 -11.77 -12.89 -6.77
CA SER A 386 -10.81 -13.47 -5.83
C SER A 386 -9.42 -13.68 -6.44
N SER A 387 -9.34 -14.08 -7.71
CA SER A 387 -8.06 -14.29 -8.41
C SER A 387 -7.33 -12.96 -8.65
N VAL A 388 -8.05 -11.93 -9.12
CA VAL A 388 -7.48 -10.59 -9.32
C VAL A 388 -7.08 -9.98 -7.99
N PHE A 389 -7.91 -10.09 -6.95
CA PHE A 389 -7.56 -9.59 -5.63
C PHE A 389 -6.36 -10.33 -5.03
N SER A 390 -6.27 -11.65 -5.19
CA SER A 390 -5.10 -12.43 -4.72
C SER A 390 -3.82 -12.00 -5.45
N TYR A 391 -3.90 -11.75 -6.76
CA TYR A 391 -2.80 -11.19 -7.55
C TYR A 391 -2.37 -9.82 -7.01
N LEU A 392 -3.34 -8.93 -6.75
CA LEU A 392 -3.08 -7.59 -6.20
C LEU A 392 -2.51 -7.64 -4.79
N ARG A 393 -3.13 -8.41 -3.90
CA ARG A 393 -2.75 -8.49 -2.47
C ARG A 393 -1.28 -8.86 -2.29
N ARG A 394 -0.71 -9.70 -3.16
CA ARG A 394 0.73 -10.04 -3.13
C ARG A 394 1.63 -8.83 -3.36
N SER A 395 1.16 -7.84 -4.12
CA SER A 395 1.89 -6.61 -4.41
C SER A 395 1.61 -5.46 -3.43
N LEU A 396 0.55 -5.55 -2.63
CA LEU A 396 0.18 -4.51 -1.67
C LEU A 396 1.03 -4.56 -0.40
N LEU A 397 1.39 -3.38 0.10
CA LEU A 397 1.95 -3.21 1.45
C LEU A 397 0.92 -3.57 2.51
N ASP A 398 1.34 -3.99 3.71
CA ASP A 398 0.41 -4.46 4.74
C ASP A 398 -0.62 -3.40 5.16
N ALA A 399 -0.18 -2.15 5.23
CA ALA A 399 -1.03 -1.00 5.57
C ALA A 399 -2.17 -0.73 4.56
N ASP A 400 -2.00 -1.13 3.31
CA ASP A 400 -2.94 -0.81 2.23
C ASP A 400 -3.94 -1.94 1.94
N LYS A 401 -3.65 -3.18 2.36
CA LYS A 401 -4.49 -4.37 2.04
C LYS A 401 -5.95 -4.17 2.45
N LEU A 402 -6.19 -3.74 3.69
CA LEU A 402 -7.56 -3.49 4.17
C LEU A 402 -8.23 -2.32 3.44
N THR A 403 -7.47 -1.26 3.15
CA THR A 403 -7.96 -0.10 2.40
C THR A 403 -8.45 -0.51 1.01
N VAL A 404 -7.64 -1.28 0.28
CA VAL A 404 -7.99 -1.77 -1.07
C VAL A 404 -9.15 -2.76 -1.02
N ALA A 405 -9.18 -3.67 -0.04
CA ALA A 405 -10.31 -4.60 0.15
C ALA A 405 -11.63 -3.86 0.44
N ALA A 406 -11.58 -2.83 1.30
CA ALA A 406 -12.73 -1.98 1.59
C ALA A 406 -13.17 -1.17 0.36
N MET A 407 -12.23 -0.59 -0.40
CA MET A 407 -12.53 0.10 -1.65
C MET A 407 -13.19 -0.82 -2.67
N LEU A 408 -12.68 -2.04 -2.82
CA LEU A 408 -13.26 -3.06 -3.69
C LEU A 408 -14.70 -3.36 -3.28
N ALA A 409 -14.95 -3.66 -1.99
CA ALA A 409 -16.30 -3.93 -1.49
C ALA A 409 -17.25 -2.76 -1.73
N LEU A 410 -16.81 -1.52 -1.46
CA LEU A 410 -17.60 -0.31 -1.68
C LEU A 410 -17.93 -0.10 -3.17
N ARG A 411 -16.95 -0.25 -4.07
CA ARG A 411 -17.15 -0.10 -5.53
C ARG A 411 -18.06 -1.20 -6.08
N VAL A 412 -17.91 -2.44 -5.62
CA VAL A 412 -18.77 -3.58 -5.99
C VAL A 412 -20.23 -3.29 -5.66
N LEU A 413 -20.49 -2.82 -4.43
CA LEU A 413 -21.83 -2.52 -3.95
C LEU A 413 -22.43 -1.25 -4.59
N GLN A 414 -21.59 -0.26 -4.87
CA GLN A 414 -21.97 0.94 -5.60
C GLN A 414 -22.39 0.60 -7.04
N HIS A 415 -21.61 -0.22 -7.75
CA HIS A 415 -21.92 -0.66 -9.10
C HIS A 415 -23.22 -1.50 -9.15
N ALA A 416 -23.48 -2.29 -8.10
CA ALA A 416 -24.74 -3.01 -7.93
C ALA A 416 -25.94 -2.09 -7.60
N GLY A 417 -25.72 -0.79 -7.37
CA GLY A 417 -26.76 0.18 -7.02
C GLY A 417 -27.29 0.05 -5.57
N THR A 418 -26.62 -0.74 -4.73
CA THR A 418 -27.03 -0.95 -3.32
C THR A 418 -26.63 0.22 -2.42
N ILE A 419 -25.54 0.91 -2.76
CA ILE A 419 -25.02 2.09 -2.06
C ILE A 419 -25.07 3.30 -3.01
N GLN A 420 -25.53 4.44 -2.51
CA GLN A 420 -25.56 5.67 -3.30
C GLN A 420 -24.25 6.47 -3.17
N GLN A 421 -23.83 7.16 -4.24
CA GLN A 421 -22.62 8.01 -4.23
C GLN A 421 -22.65 9.04 -3.09
N HIS A 422 -23.80 9.64 -2.82
CA HIS A 422 -23.93 10.64 -1.75
C HIS A 422 -23.64 10.06 -0.35
N GLU A 423 -24.04 8.80 -0.09
CA GLU A 423 -23.77 8.12 1.17
C GLU A 423 -22.28 7.81 1.31
N LEU A 424 -21.64 7.42 0.20
CA LEU A 424 -20.20 7.16 0.14
C LEU A 424 -19.39 8.44 0.35
N ASP A 425 -19.81 9.59 -0.17
CA ASP A 425 -19.13 10.87 0.04
C ASP A 425 -19.20 11.32 1.50
N ILE A 426 -20.36 11.13 2.16
CA ILE A 426 -20.52 11.36 3.61
C ILE A 426 -19.68 10.35 4.39
N LEU A 427 -19.73 9.08 3.97
CA LEU A 427 -18.74 8.01 4.14
C LEU A 427 -17.35 8.55 4.37
N ILE A 428 -16.76 9.05 3.29
CA ILE A 428 -15.34 9.35 3.11
C ILE A 428 -14.92 10.69 3.73
N ARG A 429 -15.81 11.70 3.79
CA ARG A 429 -15.47 13.04 4.29
C ARG A 429 -15.96 13.30 5.71
N ALA A 430 -17.21 12.92 6.03
CA ALA A 430 -17.90 13.21 7.28
C ALA A 430 -17.61 14.63 7.85
N PRO A 431 -17.87 15.71 7.08
CA PRO A 431 -17.60 17.06 7.56
C PRO A 431 -18.55 17.45 8.70
N PRO A 432 -18.11 18.28 9.67
CA PRO A 432 -18.99 18.80 10.71
C PRO A 432 -20.00 19.80 10.12
N ASP A 433 -21.28 19.66 10.48
CA ASP A 433 -22.34 20.58 10.03
C ASP A 433 -22.40 21.84 10.92
N PRO A 434 -22.24 23.06 10.38
CA PRO A 434 -22.32 24.30 11.15
C PRO A 434 -23.74 24.61 11.66
N SER A 435 -24.78 23.95 11.13
CA SER A 435 -26.17 24.11 11.55
C SER A 435 -26.58 23.17 12.71
N ALA A 436 -25.61 22.47 13.31
CA ALA A 436 -25.87 21.56 14.42
C ALA A 436 -26.52 22.27 15.62
N PRO A 437 -27.53 21.64 16.27
CA PRO A 437 -28.16 22.21 17.45
C PRO A 437 -27.16 22.28 18.62
N PRO A 438 -27.35 23.21 19.58
CA PRO A 438 -26.48 23.29 20.75
C PRO A 438 -26.46 21.95 21.51
N MET A 439 -25.27 21.48 21.86
CA MET A 439 -25.07 20.16 22.48
C MET A 439 -25.63 20.13 23.92
N PRO A 440 -26.47 19.14 24.28
CA PRO A 440 -26.95 18.95 25.64
C PRO A 440 -25.83 18.67 26.66
N ASP A 441 -26.01 19.07 27.92
CA ASP A 441 -25.00 18.86 28.97
C ASP A 441 -24.74 17.37 29.27
N SER A 442 -25.75 16.50 29.08
CA SER A 442 -25.63 15.05 29.26
C SER A 442 -24.61 14.43 28.30
N THR A 443 -24.60 14.85 27.03
CA THR A 443 -23.68 14.36 26.00
C THR A 443 -22.32 15.06 26.02
N ARG A 444 -22.26 16.32 26.48
CA ARG A 444 -21.00 17.07 26.67
C ARG A 444 -19.99 16.37 27.59
N SER A 445 -20.46 15.51 28.49
CA SER A 445 -19.58 14.77 29.42
C SER A 445 -18.69 13.70 28.77
N TRP A 446 -18.98 13.29 27.53
CA TRP A 446 -18.23 12.20 26.86
C TRP A 446 -18.07 12.37 25.34
N LEU A 447 -18.72 13.36 24.72
CA LEU A 447 -18.66 13.63 23.27
C LEU A 447 -18.11 15.04 22.99
N SER A 448 -17.33 15.21 21.93
CA SER A 448 -16.85 16.53 21.50
C SER A 448 -17.90 17.31 20.68
N GLU A 449 -17.76 18.64 20.65
CA GLU A 449 -18.59 19.51 19.80
C GLU A 449 -18.42 19.19 18.30
N THR A 450 -17.21 18.78 17.89
CA THR A 450 -16.93 18.38 16.50
C THR A 450 -17.67 17.11 16.12
N GLN A 451 -17.64 16.08 16.97
CA GLN A 451 -18.37 14.83 16.74
C GLN A 451 -19.89 15.08 16.74
N TRP A 452 -20.37 15.95 17.63
CA TRP A 452 -21.78 16.35 17.65
C TRP A 452 -22.22 17.00 16.32
N ALA A 453 -21.40 17.89 15.77
CA ALA A 453 -21.66 18.49 14.47
C ALA A 453 -21.60 17.47 13.31
N GLN A 454 -20.73 16.45 13.39
CA GLN A 454 -20.66 15.39 12.40
C GLN A 454 -21.87 14.44 12.45
N LEU A 455 -22.41 14.16 13.64
CA LEU A 455 -23.65 13.40 13.78
C LEU A 455 -24.81 14.07 13.08
N LYS A 456 -24.84 15.42 13.06
CA LYS A 456 -25.86 16.16 12.32
C LYS A 456 -25.75 15.93 10.82
N THR A 457 -24.53 15.87 10.27
CA THR A 457 -24.28 15.52 8.87
C THR A 457 -24.81 14.13 8.52
N LEU A 458 -24.69 13.16 9.44
CA LEU A 458 -25.21 11.81 9.22
C LEU A 458 -26.74 11.76 9.07
N GLU A 459 -27.48 12.70 9.66
CA GLU A 459 -28.94 12.79 9.52
C GLU A 459 -29.41 13.15 8.09
N GLN A 460 -28.49 13.53 7.20
CA GLN A 460 -28.80 13.74 5.79
C GLN A 460 -29.15 12.41 5.08
N ILE A 461 -28.69 11.28 5.61
CA ILE A 461 -28.96 9.93 5.08
C ILE A 461 -30.35 9.48 5.55
N ALA A 462 -31.12 8.90 4.62
CA ALA A 462 -32.52 8.54 4.85
C ALA A 462 -32.71 7.60 6.06
N VAL A 463 -31.81 6.65 6.26
CA VAL A 463 -31.86 5.66 7.36
C VAL A 463 -31.68 6.30 8.74
N PHE A 464 -30.80 7.31 8.85
CA PHE A 464 -30.59 8.04 10.11
C PHE A 464 -31.68 9.08 10.38
N LYS A 465 -32.36 9.54 9.33
CA LYS A 465 -33.53 10.41 9.46
C LYS A 465 -34.78 9.63 9.87
N SER A 466 -35.01 8.45 9.30
CA SER A 466 -36.18 7.61 9.58
C SER A 466 -36.15 6.95 10.97
N SER A 467 -34.96 6.76 11.54
CA SER A 467 -34.74 6.27 12.91
C SER A 467 -34.98 7.33 14.01
N GLY A 468 -35.50 8.52 13.66
CA GLY A 468 -35.88 9.56 14.62
C GLY A 468 -34.84 10.68 14.79
N ALA A 469 -33.92 10.86 13.84
CA ALA A 469 -32.78 11.78 13.90
C ALA A 469 -31.78 11.44 15.03
N LEU A 470 -30.52 11.24 14.68
CA LEU A 470 -29.48 10.77 15.60
C LEU A 470 -29.28 11.70 16.81
N THR A 471 -29.28 13.02 16.60
CA THR A 471 -29.10 14.00 17.68
C THR A 471 -30.23 13.94 18.70
N GLN A 472 -31.48 13.74 18.24
CA GLN A 472 -32.65 13.63 19.12
C GLN A 472 -32.68 12.30 19.88
N THR A 473 -32.36 11.19 19.19
CA THR A 473 -32.30 9.86 19.84
C THR A 473 -31.18 9.77 20.89
N MET A 474 -30.04 10.42 20.64
CA MET A 474 -28.96 10.52 21.63
C MET A 474 -29.31 11.40 22.82
N GLU A 475 -30.09 12.45 22.63
CA GLU A 475 -30.59 13.27 23.75
C GLU A 475 -31.57 12.46 24.62
N GLN A 476 -32.44 11.66 24.00
CA GLN A 476 -33.42 10.82 24.71
C GLN A 476 -32.79 9.64 25.46
N ASP A 477 -31.72 9.01 24.94
CA ASP A 477 -31.03 7.86 25.55
C ASP A 477 -29.51 8.06 25.68
N SER A 478 -29.09 9.18 26.28
CA SER A 478 -27.65 9.50 26.45
C SER A 478 -26.87 8.42 27.23
N LEU A 479 -27.54 7.74 28.18
CA LEU A 479 -26.92 6.67 28.98
C LEU A 479 -26.64 5.41 28.16
N GLY A 480 -27.57 4.98 27.30
CA GLY A 480 -27.38 3.84 26.41
C GLY A 480 -26.24 4.09 25.42
N TRP A 481 -26.19 5.28 24.84
CA TRP A 481 -25.10 5.69 23.94
C TRP A 481 -23.76 5.83 24.65
N LYS A 482 -23.72 6.40 25.87
CA LYS A 482 -22.51 6.46 26.69
C LYS A 482 -21.99 5.07 27.03
N ARG A 483 -22.88 4.11 27.30
CA ARG A 483 -22.51 2.70 27.53
C ARG A 483 -21.87 2.11 26.28
N TRP A 484 -22.57 2.16 25.14
CA TRP A 484 -22.04 1.65 23.86
C TRP A 484 -20.72 2.31 23.44
N PHE A 485 -20.60 3.63 23.61
CA PHE A 485 -19.36 4.36 23.41
C PHE A 485 -18.26 3.83 24.34
N GLY A 486 -18.64 3.43 25.55
CA GLY A 486 -17.89 2.77 26.62
C GLY A 486 -17.36 1.36 26.31
N GLU A 487 -18.05 0.58 25.47
CA GLU A 487 -17.68 -0.81 25.19
C GLU A 487 -16.31 -0.96 24.50
N GLU A 488 -15.57 -2.01 24.83
CA GLU A 488 -14.27 -2.29 24.21
C GLU A 488 -14.41 -2.64 22.72
N ARG A 489 -15.40 -3.48 22.38
CA ARG A 489 -15.74 -3.96 21.04
C ARG A 489 -17.07 -3.37 20.55
N ALA A 490 -17.10 -2.04 20.40
CA ALA A 490 -18.30 -1.31 20.00
C ALA A 490 -18.83 -1.75 18.61
N GLU A 491 -17.96 -2.26 17.74
CA GLU A 491 -18.32 -2.78 16.43
C GLU A 491 -19.24 -4.01 16.50
N ALA A 492 -19.04 -4.88 17.48
CA ALA A 492 -19.84 -6.08 17.71
C ALA A 492 -20.97 -5.90 18.74
N ALA A 493 -20.92 -4.83 19.54
CA ALA A 493 -21.92 -4.56 20.56
C ALA A 493 -23.28 -4.15 19.96
N ASP A 494 -24.35 -4.45 20.70
CA ASP A 494 -25.71 -4.03 20.33
C ASP A 494 -25.86 -2.51 20.40
N LEU A 495 -26.47 -1.92 19.36
CA LEU A 495 -26.72 -0.49 19.33
C LEU A 495 -27.88 -0.09 20.26
N PRO A 496 -27.88 1.15 20.79
CA PRO A 496 -28.99 1.69 21.57
C PRO A 496 -30.33 1.74 20.80
N ARG A 497 -31.44 1.96 21.53
CA ARG A 497 -32.81 1.91 20.98
C ARG A 497 -32.95 2.90 19.81
N GLY A 498 -33.59 2.47 18.71
CA GLY A 498 -33.78 3.26 17.48
C GLY A 498 -32.79 2.94 16.35
N CYS A 499 -31.59 2.42 16.65
CA CYS A 499 -30.54 2.08 15.68
C CYS A 499 -30.16 0.59 15.66
N ARG A 500 -30.98 -0.29 16.25
CA ARG A 500 -30.65 -1.73 16.41
C ARG A 500 -30.61 -2.50 15.09
N GLU A 501 -31.46 -2.13 14.13
CA GLU A 501 -31.61 -2.84 12.86
C GLU A 501 -30.74 -2.24 11.74
N LEU A 502 -29.70 -1.47 12.07
CA LEU A 502 -28.80 -0.91 11.07
C LEU A 502 -27.94 -2.02 10.44
N GLN A 503 -27.93 -2.05 9.10
CA GLN A 503 -27.03 -2.92 8.33
C GLN A 503 -25.56 -2.58 8.58
N THR A 504 -24.66 -3.53 8.31
CA THR A 504 -23.21 -3.39 8.51
C THR A 504 -22.65 -2.11 7.89
N PHE A 505 -23.07 -1.76 6.67
CA PHE A 505 -22.66 -0.51 6.00
C PHE A 505 -23.00 0.76 6.81
N HIS A 506 -24.24 0.87 7.30
CA HIS A 506 -24.67 2.04 8.07
C HIS A 506 -23.97 2.13 9.44
N ARG A 507 -23.63 1.00 10.05
CA ARG A 507 -22.85 0.98 11.30
C ARG A 507 -21.47 1.63 11.15
N LEU A 508 -20.87 1.57 9.95
CA LEU A 508 -19.57 2.20 9.68
C LEU A 508 -19.59 3.72 9.90
N PHE A 509 -20.71 4.40 9.62
CA PHE A 509 -20.82 5.85 9.84
C PHE A 509 -20.76 6.21 11.32
N LEU A 510 -21.48 5.46 12.16
CA LEU A 510 -21.49 5.67 13.61
C LEU A 510 -20.11 5.41 14.20
N LEU A 511 -19.46 4.32 13.79
CA LEU A 511 -18.11 4.02 14.22
C LEU A 511 -17.11 5.06 13.72
N ARG A 512 -17.22 5.53 12.47
CA ARG A 512 -16.33 6.58 11.95
C ARG A 512 -16.38 7.86 12.77
N VAL A 513 -17.56 8.29 13.21
CA VAL A 513 -17.72 9.55 13.97
C VAL A 513 -17.43 9.34 15.46
N LEU A 514 -17.98 8.29 16.07
CA LEU A 514 -17.95 8.08 17.52
C LEU A 514 -16.75 7.25 17.99
N ARG A 515 -16.34 6.24 17.22
CA ARG A 515 -15.30 5.26 17.60
C ARG A 515 -14.35 4.98 16.43
N PRO A 516 -13.61 6.01 15.96
CA PRO A 516 -12.72 5.86 14.81
C PRO A 516 -11.63 4.81 15.05
N ASP A 517 -11.28 4.52 16.31
CA ASP A 517 -10.39 3.43 16.71
C ASP A 517 -10.91 2.04 16.33
N ARG A 518 -12.22 1.84 16.16
CA ARG A 518 -12.79 0.53 15.79
C ARG A 518 -13.18 0.42 14.32
N ILE A 519 -12.93 1.46 13.52
CA ILE A 519 -13.34 1.46 12.12
C ILE A 519 -12.55 0.44 11.29
N GLY A 520 -11.28 0.19 11.59
CA GLY A 520 -10.49 -0.84 10.90
C GLY A 520 -11.08 -2.24 11.08
N ALA A 521 -11.40 -2.63 12.31
CA ALA A 521 -12.04 -3.91 12.60
C ALA A 521 -13.44 -4.02 11.94
N ALA A 522 -14.21 -2.93 11.97
CA ALA A 522 -15.53 -2.88 11.35
C ALA A 522 -15.48 -2.95 9.82
N LEU A 523 -14.49 -2.31 9.19
CA LEU A 523 -14.22 -2.44 7.76
C LEU A 523 -13.80 -3.87 7.40
N GLY A 524 -12.98 -4.51 8.25
CA GLY A 524 -12.63 -5.92 8.10
C GLY A 524 -13.87 -6.81 8.10
N GLN A 525 -14.75 -6.67 9.10
CA GLN A 525 -16.00 -7.43 9.14
C GLN A 525 -16.92 -7.11 7.95
N PHE A 526 -17.00 -5.83 7.55
CA PHE A 526 -17.76 -5.42 6.38
C PHE A 526 -17.26 -6.09 5.09
N VAL A 527 -15.95 -6.21 4.91
CA VAL A 527 -15.35 -6.94 3.78
C VAL A 527 -15.69 -8.43 3.87
N VAL A 528 -15.59 -9.05 5.06
CA VAL A 528 -15.95 -10.47 5.26
C VAL A 528 -17.42 -10.73 4.92
N ASP A 529 -18.33 -9.86 5.35
CA ASP A 529 -19.78 -10.02 5.13
C ASP A 529 -20.16 -9.92 3.64
N ASN A 530 -19.41 -9.15 2.84
CA ASN A 530 -19.75 -8.86 1.44
C ASN A 530 -18.89 -9.60 0.39
N LEU A 531 -17.61 -9.87 0.68
CA LEU A 531 -16.66 -10.51 -0.24
C LEU A 531 -16.14 -11.86 0.29
N GLY A 532 -16.13 -12.07 1.60
CA GLY A 532 -15.65 -13.31 2.24
C GLY A 532 -14.34 -13.16 3.01
N THR A 533 -14.00 -14.18 3.80
CA THR A 533 -12.84 -14.18 4.72
C THR A 533 -11.49 -14.12 4.00
N GLU A 534 -11.41 -14.65 2.78
CA GLU A 534 -10.19 -14.71 1.97
C GLU A 534 -9.65 -13.33 1.56
N PHE A 535 -10.48 -12.29 1.62
CA PHE A 535 -10.10 -10.91 1.29
C PHE A 535 -9.43 -10.17 2.46
N VAL A 536 -9.55 -10.71 3.68
CA VAL A 536 -8.94 -10.14 4.89
C VAL A 536 -7.79 -11.02 5.40
N GLU A 537 -7.97 -12.34 5.42
CA GLU A 537 -6.94 -13.27 5.88
C GLU A 537 -5.88 -13.52 4.80
N GLN A 538 -4.60 -13.44 5.18
CA GLN A 538 -3.49 -13.63 4.26
C GLN A 538 -2.87 -15.03 4.40
N PRO A 539 -2.79 -15.83 3.31
CA PRO A 539 -1.99 -17.05 3.31
C PRO A 539 -0.48 -16.71 3.26
N PRO A 540 0.39 -17.57 3.83
CA PRO A 540 1.83 -17.41 3.71
C PRO A 540 2.29 -17.31 2.25
N PHE A 541 3.31 -16.49 1.99
CA PHE A 541 3.90 -16.36 0.67
C PHE A 541 4.42 -17.72 0.16
N ASN A 542 4.13 -18.04 -1.10
CA ASN A 542 4.57 -19.25 -1.78
C ASN A 542 5.26 -18.90 -3.10
N MET A 543 6.57 -19.14 -3.17
CA MET A 543 7.38 -18.86 -4.36
C MET A 543 7.04 -19.80 -5.52
N SER A 544 6.68 -21.05 -5.26
CA SER A 544 6.35 -22.03 -6.32
C SER A 544 5.12 -21.59 -7.11
N GLN A 545 4.07 -21.13 -6.43
CA GLN A 545 2.87 -20.59 -7.09
C GLN A 545 3.20 -19.34 -7.93
N THR A 546 4.07 -18.47 -7.41
CA THR A 546 4.48 -17.26 -8.14
C THR A 546 5.33 -17.60 -9.37
N TYR A 547 6.15 -18.66 -9.29
CA TYR A 547 6.91 -19.17 -10.42
C TYR A 547 6.01 -19.73 -11.53
N GLU A 548 4.98 -20.51 -11.19
CA GLU A 548 3.98 -21.01 -12.16
C GLU A 548 3.26 -19.87 -12.88
N GLU A 549 3.07 -18.75 -12.19
CA GLU A 549 2.46 -17.56 -12.76
C GLU A 549 3.41 -16.74 -13.63
N SER A 550 4.72 -16.88 -13.43
CA SER A 550 5.76 -16.16 -14.15
C SER A 550 6.08 -16.80 -15.52
N THR A 551 6.38 -15.94 -16.49
CA THR A 551 6.84 -16.29 -17.83
C THR A 551 8.23 -15.69 -18.09
N CYS A 552 8.83 -16.01 -19.24
CA CYS A 552 10.09 -15.37 -19.66
C CYS A 552 9.97 -13.86 -19.94
N LEU A 553 8.74 -13.35 -20.11
CA LEU A 553 8.46 -11.95 -20.42
C LEU A 553 7.99 -11.14 -19.20
N THR A 554 7.67 -11.82 -18.09
CA THR A 554 7.14 -11.19 -16.87
C THR A 554 8.15 -11.39 -15.73
N PRO A 555 9.03 -10.41 -15.46
CA PRO A 555 9.96 -10.49 -14.36
C PRO A 555 9.24 -10.56 -13.01
N ILE A 556 9.91 -11.10 -12.00
CA ILE A 556 9.44 -11.10 -10.60
C ILE A 556 10.13 -9.94 -9.88
N PHE A 557 9.37 -9.12 -9.17
CA PHE A 557 9.87 -7.96 -8.45
C PHE A 557 9.58 -8.09 -6.95
N PHE A 558 10.62 -8.20 -6.15
CA PHE A 558 10.51 -8.19 -4.69
C PHE A 558 10.67 -6.76 -4.15
N VAL A 559 9.66 -6.32 -3.42
CA VAL A 559 9.77 -5.16 -2.52
C VAL A 559 10.52 -5.64 -1.28
N LEU A 560 11.69 -5.04 -1.04
CA LEU A 560 12.51 -5.34 0.12
C LEU A 560 12.00 -4.56 1.32
N PHE A 561 11.84 -5.27 2.43
CA PHE A 561 11.57 -4.68 3.73
C PHE A 561 12.77 -4.93 4.65
N PRO A 562 13.05 -4.04 5.61
CA PRO A 562 14.08 -4.28 6.61
C PRO A 562 13.89 -5.66 7.27
N GLY A 563 14.92 -6.50 7.16
CA GLY A 563 14.94 -7.82 7.79
C GLY A 563 14.28 -8.96 7.02
N VAL A 564 13.80 -8.74 5.80
CA VAL A 564 13.32 -9.79 4.88
C VAL A 564 14.21 -9.84 3.64
N ASP A 565 14.90 -10.97 3.45
CA ASP A 565 15.70 -11.25 2.25
C ASP A 565 15.02 -12.36 1.41
N PRO A 566 14.60 -12.08 0.16
CA PRO A 566 13.98 -13.09 -0.70
C PRO A 566 14.97 -14.11 -1.27
N THR A 567 16.28 -13.84 -1.19
CA THR A 567 17.33 -14.64 -1.83
C THR A 567 17.31 -16.12 -1.44
N PRO A 568 17.24 -16.50 -0.13
CA PRO A 568 17.22 -17.90 0.26
C PRO A 568 16.02 -18.67 -0.28
N VAL A 569 14.87 -18.00 -0.43
CA VAL A 569 13.63 -18.59 -0.95
C VAL A 569 13.77 -18.84 -2.45
N VAL A 570 14.31 -17.87 -3.20
CA VAL A 570 14.57 -17.98 -4.64
C VAL A 570 15.58 -19.09 -4.92
N GLU A 571 16.72 -19.10 -4.21
CA GLU A 571 17.75 -20.12 -4.35
C GLU A 571 17.25 -21.51 -3.97
N GLY A 572 16.42 -21.60 -2.93
CA GLY A 572 15.79 -22.84 -2.50
C GLY A 572 14.94 -23.47 -3.62
N LEU A 573 14.08 -22.67 -4.26
CA LEU A 573 13.26 -23.12 -5.39
C LEU A 573 14.11 -23.43 -6.62
N ALA A 574 15.08 -22.57 -6.94
CA ALA A 574 15.98 -22.77 -8.07
C ALA A 574 16.72 -24.13 -7.94
N ARG A 575 17.19 -24.46 -6.73
CA ARG A 575 17.84 -25.73 -6.41
C ARG A 575 16.92 -26.93 -6.61
N GLN A 576 15.65 -26.82 -6.23
CA GLN A 576 14.64 -27.87 -6.46
C GLN A 576 14.39 -28.10 -7.97
N LEU A 577 14.46 -27.04 -8.78
CA LEU A 577 14.31 -27.11 -10.24
C LEU A 577 15.62 -27.44 -10.98
N GLY A 578 16.71 -27.73 -10.26
CA GLY A 578 18.02 -28.03 -10.85
C GLY A 578 18.73 -26.82 -11.45
N ILE A 579 18.34 -25.60 -11.08
CA ILE A 579 18.94 -24.33 -11.51
C ILE A 579 19.84 -23.84 -10.38
N ASN A 580 21.16 -23.91 -10.58
CA ASN A 580 22.14 -23.63 -9.52
C ASN A 580 23.21 -22.67 -10.02
N GLU A 581 23.94 -22.01 -9.11
CA GLU A 581 25.12 -21.24 -9.51
C GLU A 581 26.22 -22.16 -10.08
N ALA A 582 26.33 -23.38 -9.54
CA ALA A 582 27.33 -24.37 -9.95
C ALA A 582 27.19 -24.83 -11.42
N ASN A 583 25.99 -24.80 -11.99
CA ASN A 583 25.77 -25.07 -13.41
C ASN A 583 25.69 -23.80 -14.27
N GLY A 584 25.95 -22.62 -13.67
CA GLY A 584 25.95 -21.32 -14.33
C GLY A 584 24.58 -20.87 -14.83
N ARG A 585 23.49 -21.54 -14.43
CA ARG A 585 22.13 -21.17 -14.83
C ARG A 585 21.45 -20.22 -13.86
N LEU A 586 21.95 -20.08 -12.63
CA LEU A 586 21.56 -19.01 -11.71
C LEU A 586 22.68 -17.98 -11.60
N VAL A 587 22.36 -16.71 -11.78
CA VAL A 587 23.29 -15.59 -11.59
C VAL A 587 22.65 -14.60 -10.63
N ASN A 588 23.22 -14.45 -9.43
CA ASN A 588 22.80 -13.48 -8.44
C ASN A 588 23.80 -12.31 -8.38
N LEU A 589 23.32 -11.08 -8.60
CA LEU A 589 24.14 -9.88 -8.67
C LEU A 589 23.55 -8.78 -7.78
N SER A 590 24.33 -8.33 -6.79
CA SER A 590 24.00 -7.13 -6.03
C SER A 590 24.42 -5.89 -6.82
N MET A 591 23.45 -5.05 -7.18
CA MET A 591 23.70 -3.87 -7.99
C MET A 591 24.44 -2.80 -7.20
N GLY A 592 25.48 -2.26 -7.83
CA GLY A 592 26.33 -1.20 -7.30
C GLY A 592 27.24 -0.66 -8.41
N GLN A 593 28.13 0.28 -8.07
CA GLN A 593 29.02 0.90 -9.04
C GLN A 593 29.89 -0.16 -9.76
N GLY A 594 29.85 -0.17 -11.10
CA GLY A 594 30.65 -1.08 -11.93
C GLY A 594 29.99 -2.44 -12.26
N GLN A 595 28.79 -2.72 -11.76
CA GLN A 595 28.06 -3.97 -12.03
C GLN A 595 27.15 -3.90 -13.28
N GLU A 596 27.03 -2.73 -13.91
CA GLU A 596 26.07 -2.47 -14.98
C GLU A 596 26.30 -3.37 -16.19
N GLN A 597 27.56 -3.49 -16.61
CA GLN A 597 27.92 -4.30 -17.78
C GLN A 597 27.79 -5.79 -17.47
N VAL A 598 28.17 -6.23 -16.26
CA VAL A 598 28.07 -7.64 -15.85
C VAL A 598 26.61 -8.09 -15.87
N ALA A 599 25.69 -7.26 -15.34
CA ALA A 599 24.26 -7.53 -15.36
C ALA A 599 23.72 -7.67 -16.79
N ILE A 600 24.09 -6.77 -17.71
CA ILE A 600 23.65 -6.84 -19.12
C ILE A 600 24.17 -8.11 -19.80
N HIS A 601 25.42 -8.51 -19.55
CA HIS A 601 25.97 -9.74 -20.12
C HIS A 601 25.26 -10.98 -19.56
N ALA A 602 24.97 -11.01 -18.26
CA ALA A 602 24.21 -12.08 -17.62
C ALA A 602 22.80 -12.22 -18.20
N LEU A 603 22.08 -11.10 -18.35
CA LEU A 603 20.74 -11.06 -18.96
C LEU A 603 20.76 -11.57 -20.40
N ASN A 604 21.71 -11.12 -21.23
CA ASN A 604 21.83 -11.56 -22.62
C ASN A 604 22.21 -13.03 -22.78
N ARG A 605 22.96 -13.58 -21.83
CA ARG A 605 23.31 -15.00 -21.82
C ARG A 605 22.13 -15.85 -21.38
N ALA A 606 21.52 -15.51 -20.24
CA ALA A 606 20.40 -16.24 -19.68
C ALA A 606 19.15 -16.19 -20.58
N SER A 607 18.94 -15.09 -21.33
CA SER A 607 17.86 -15.01 -22.30
C SER A 607 18.05 -15.93 -23.50
N LYS A 608 19.29 -16.24 -23.90
CA LYS A 608 19.59 -17.17 -24.99
C LYS A 608 19.64 -18.63 -24.54
N ASP A 609 20.34 -18.89 -23.44
CA ASP A 609 20.66 -20.24 -22.97
C ASP A 609 19.61 -20.81 -22.00
N GLY A 610 18.71 -19.97 -21.48
CA GLY A 610 17.76 -20.32 -20.43
C GLY A 610 18.41 -20.38 -19.04
N GLY A 611 18.03 -19.45 -18.17
CA GLY A 611 18.55 -19.36 -16.81
C GLY A 611 17.86 -18.25 -16.01
N TRP A 612 18.22 -18.14 -14.74
CA TRP A 612 17.66 -17.18 -13.80
C TRP A 612 18.70 -16.11 -13.49
N VAL A 613 18.29 -14.85 -13.58
CA VAL A 613 19.11 -13.70 -13.21
C VAL A 613 18.41 -12.95 -12.09
N MET A 614 19.05 -12.86 -10.94
CA MET A 614 18.58 -12.07 -9.79
C MET A 614 19.43 -10.81 -9.67
N LEU A 615 18.80 -9.65 -9.81
CA LEU A 615 19.42 -8.33 -9.66
C LEU A 615 18.92 -7.71 -8.36
N GLN A 616 19.80 -7.61 -7.37
CA GLN A 616 19.45 -7.08 -6.06
C GLN A 616 19.72 -5.58 -5.96
N ASN A 617 18.95 -4.87 -5.15
CA ASN A 617 19.17 -3.46 -4.78
C ASN A 617 19.18 -2.50 -5.98
N ILE A 618 18.28 -2.72 -6.94
CA ILE A 618 18.30 -1.97 -8.21
C ILE A 618 18.01 -0.46 -8.02
N HIS A 619 17.36 -0.08 -6.92
CA HIS A 619 17.08 1.31 -6.52
C HIS A 619 18.35 2.16 -6.33
N LEU A 620 19.50 1.52 -6.05
CA LEU A 620 20.78 2.20 -5.93
C LEU A 620 21.33 2.70 -7.29
N MET A 621 20.79 2.20 -8.41
CA MET A 621 21.32 2.42 -9.77
C MET A 621 20.31 3.14 -10.69
N GLN A 622 19.73 4.25 -10.24
CA GLN A 622 18.61 4.96 -10.89
C GLN A 622 18.85 5.28 -12.39
N ALA A 623 20.04 5.79 -12.74
CA ALA A 623 20.36 6.13 -14.13
C ALA A 623 20.44 4.89 -15.05
N TRP A 624 20.84 3.74 -14.50
CA TRP A 624 20.96 2.48 -15.24
C TRP A 624 19.61 1.79 -15.45
N LEU A 625 18.59 2.07 -14.62
CA LEU A 625 17.28 1.45 -14.76
C LEU A 625 16.62 1.71 -16.13
N LYS A 626 16.85 2.88 -16.73
CA LYS A 626 16.40 3.18 -18.11
C LYS A 626 17.07 2.27 -19.16
N ILE A 627 18.32 1.88 -18.91
CA ILE A 627 19.06 0.94 -19.77
C ILE A 627 18.56 -0.49 -19.53
N LEU A 628 18.29 -0.86 -18.27
CA LEU A 628 17.70 -2.14 -17.92
C LEU A 628 16.32 -2.32 -18.58
N GLU A 629 15.44 -1.33 -18.47
CA GLU A 629 14.12 -1.33 -19.13
C GLU A 629 14.25 -1.65 -20.62
N ARG A 630 15.10 -0.89 -21.32
CA ARG A 630 15.36 -1.12 -22.75
C ARG A 630 15.93 -2.50 -23.03
N THR A 631 16.80 -2.99 -22.16
CA THR A 631 17.41 -4.31 -22.32
C THR A 631 16.34 -5.39 -22.20
N LEU A 632 15.47 -5.33 -21.18
CA LEU A 632 14.37 -6.27 -21.01
C LEU A 632 13.41 -6.25 -22.20
N GLU A 633 13.02 -5.07 -22.70
CA GLU A 633 12.16 -4.97 -23.90
C GLU A 633 12.79 -5.62 -25.16
N VAL A 634 14.11 -5.47 -25.36
CA VAL A 634 14.79 -6.10 -26.50
C VAL A 634 14.87 -7.62 -26.34
N LEU A 635 15.07 -8.11 -25.12
CA LEU A 635 15.17 -9.55 -24.85
C LEU A 635 13.86 -10.29 -25.10
N GLU A 636 12.71 -9.61 -25.00
CA GLU A 636 11.37 -10.21 -25.21
C GLU A 636 11.21 -10.87 -26.58
N GLU A 637 11.87 -10.35 -27.63
CA GLU A 637 11.74 -10.88 -28.99
C GLU A 637 12.38 -12.27 -29.18
N PHE A 638 13.34 -12.65 -28.32
CA PHE A 638 14.12 -13.88 -28.49
C PHE A 638 14.40 -14.64 -27.17
N ALA A 639 13.70 -14.31 -26.09
CA ALA A 639 13.90 -14.92 -24.78
C ALA A 639 13.52 -16.41 -24.76
N HIS A 640 14.41 -17.23 -24.21
CA HIS A 640 14.20 -18.65 -23.98
C HIS A 640 13.04 -18.89 -22.97
N PRO A 641 12.19 -19.91 -23.14
CA PRO A 641 11.05 -20.18 -22.25
C PRO A 641 11.40 -20.34 -20.76
N ASP A 642 12.56 -20.92 -20.46
CA ASP A 642 13.06 -21.11 -19.08
C ASP A 642 13.71 -19.85 -18.46
N PHE A 643 13.89 -18.79 -19.24
CA PHE A 643 14.50 -17.55 -18.73
C PHE A 643 13.62 -16.93 -17.64
N ARG A 644 14.21 -16.53 -16.52
CA ARG A 644 13.53 -15.74 -15.48
C ARG A 644 14.42 -14.59 -15.03
N CYS A 645 13.80 -13.43 -14.87
CA CYS A 645 14.45 -12.23 -14.34
C CYS A 645 13.78 -11.89 -12.99
N ILE A 646 14.60 -11.74 -11.95
CA ILE A 646 14.17 -11.43 -10.59
C ILE A 646 14.84 -10.11 -10.20
N LEU A 647 14.05 -9.17 -9.75
CA LEU A 647 14.47 -7.81 -9.41
C LEU A 647 14.15 -7.57 -7.94
N THR A 648 15.04 -6.91 -7.20
CA THR A 648 14.75 -6.47 -5.83
C THR A 648 14.99 -4.98 -5.64
N SER A 649 14.10 -4.33 -4.91
CA SER A 649 14.16 -2.90 -4.62
C SER A 649 13.53 -2.60 -3.27
N GLU A 650 14.13 -1.69 -2.50
CA GLU A 650 13.44 -1.07 -1.38
C GLU A 650 12.39 -0.07 -1.89
N PRO A 651 11.28 0.13 -1.16
CA PRO A 651 10.35 1.22 -1.42
C PRO A 651 11.01 2.57 -1.15
N PRO A 652 10.65 3.63 -1.90
CA PRO A 652 11.15 4.96 -1.62
C PRO A 652 10.78 5.38 -0.19
N SER A 653 11.76 5.90 0.56
CA SER A 653 11.48 6.37 1.92
C SER A 653 10.53 7.57 1.90
N ASN A 654 9.48 7.55 2.73
CA ASN A 654 8.50 8.65 2.90
C ASN A 654 9.12 10.00 3.31
N LEU A 655 10.43 10.05 3.57
CA LEU A 655 11.20 11.22 3.97
C LEU A 655 11.58 12.15 2.80
N GLN A 656 11.39 11.74 1.54
CA GLN A 656 11.86 12.49 0.36
C GLN A 656 10.75 13.15 -0.46
N GLY A 657 9.62 13.48 0.16
CA GLY A 657 8.52 14.19 -0.48
C GLY A 657 7.56 13.28 -1.25
N PRO A 658 6.48 13.83 -1.80
CA PRO A 658 5.50 13.05 -2.56
C PRO A 658 6.10 12.64 -3.90
N MET A 659 6.07 11.34 -4.20
CA MET A 659 6.28 10.77 -5.53
C MET A 659 7.73 10.80 -6.09
N PHE A 660 8.73 10.40 -5.31
CA PHE A 660 10.04 10.06 -5.90
C PHE A 660 9.95 8.71 -6.65
N GLU A 661 9.87 8.76 -7.98
CA GLU A 661 9.89 7.57 -8.84
C GLU A 661 11.32 6.99 -8.93
N MET A 662 11.67 6.07 -8.02
CA MET A 662 12.97 5.38 -8.06
C MET A 662 13.06 4.38 -9.22
N VAL A 663 11.96 3.67 -9.52
CA VAL A 663 11.92 2.59 -10.51
C VAL A 663 10.98 2.98 -11.66
N PRO A 664 11.41 2.86 -12.93
CA PRO A 664 10.56 3.18 -14.09
C PRO A 664 9.22 2.45 -14.08
N GLU A 665 8.14 3.18 -14.38
CA GLU A 665 6.78 2.63 -14.42
C GLU A 665 6.66 1.44 -15.38
N ALA A 666 7.34 1.48 -16.53
CA ALA A 666 7.28 0.39 -17.51
C ALA A 666 7.83 -0.94 -16.97
N ILE A 667 8.88 -0.91 -16.13
CA ILE A 667 9.39 -2.12 -15.47
C ILE A 667 8.33 -2.62 -14.49
N LEU A 668 7.81 -1.72 -13.65
CA LEU A 668 6.79 -2.07 -12.66
C LEU A 668 5.57 -2.67 -13.35
N GLN A 669 4.97 -2.04 -14.35
CA GLN A 669 3.79 -2.54 -15.06
C GLN A 669 3.93 -4.00 -15.57
N LYS A 670 5.14 -4.40 -16.01
CA LYS A 670 5.43 -5.75 -16.54
C LYS A 670 5.76 -6.80 -15.48
N CYS A 671 6.14 -6.39 -14.27
CA CYS A 671 6.56 -7.32 -13.22
C CYS A 671 5.37 -7.90 -12.44
N ILE A 672 5.53 -9.13 -11.96
CA ILE A 672 4.78 -9.67 -10.83
C ILE A 672 5.44 -9.14 -9.56
N LYS A 673 4.74 -8.32 -8.78
CA LYS A 673 5.31 -7.71 -7.57
C LYS A 673 4.93 -8.50 -6.34
N ILE A 674 5.89 -8.59 -5.41
CA ILE A 674 5.76 -9.31 -4.16
C ILE A 674 6.22 -8.38 -3.05
N ALA A 675 5.31 -8.09 -2.14
CA ALA A 675 5.54 -7.37 -0.90
C ALA A 675 5.36 -8.35 0.28
N ASP A 676 6.44 -9.08 0.60
CA ASP A 676 6.47 -10.01 1.74
C ASP A 676 6.92 -9.30 3.03
N GLU A 677 6.04 -8.45 3.56
CA GLU A 677 6.27 -7.76 4.83
C GLU A 677 6.06 -8.73 6.01
N ALA A 678 6.76 -8.51 7.12
CA ALA A 678 6.41 -9.20 8.36
C ALA A 678 4.98 -8.84 8.77
N PRO A 679 4.12 -9.83 9.05
CA PRO A 679 2.77 -9.53 9.46
C PRO A 679 2.81 -8.70 10.74
N THR A 680 1.85 -7.81 10.91
CA THR A 680 1.80 -7.01 12.12
C THR A 680 1.42 -7.91 13.31
N ASP A 681 0.50 -8.86 13.15
CA ASP A 681 -0.06 -9.64 14.26
C ASP A 681 0.95 -10.51 15.03
N LEU A 682 0.79 -10.55 16.36
CA LEU A 682 1.74 -11.21 17.25
C LEU A 682 1.79 -12.73 17.03
N LYS A 683 0.63 -13.34 16.75
CA LYS A 683 0.50 -14.78 16.50
C LYS A 683 1.25 -15.20 15.24
N SER A 684 1.05 -14.49 14.13
CA SER A 684 1.74 -14.78 12.87
C SER A 684 3.22 -14.49 12.95
N ASN A 685 3.65 -13.45 13.67
CA ASN A 685 5.06 -13.21 13.95
C ASN A 685 5.70 -14.35 14.74
N LEU A 686 5.03 -14.85 15.78
CA LEU A 686 5.50 -16.00 16.54
C LEU A 686 5.57 -17.28 15.67
N ARG A 687 4.53 -17.53 14.87
CA ARG A 687 4.48 -18.66 13.93
C ARG A 687 5.63 -18.59 12.93
N ARG A 688 5.85 -17.42 12.33
CA ARG A 688 6.93 -17.18 11.36
C ARG A 688 8.31 -17.31 12.00
N ALA A 689 8.50 -16.77 13.21
CA ALA A 689 9.75 -16.88 13.95
C ALA A 689 10.10 -18.34 14.26
N TYR A 690 9.13 -19.12 14.73
CA TYR A 690 9.34 -20.53 15.08
C TYR A 690 9.53 -21.43 13.86
N ALA A 691 8.86 -21.13 12.74
CA ALA A 691 8.95 -21.90 11.48
C ALA A 691 10.35 -21.88 10.83
N LYS A 692 11.25 -21.00 11.27
CA LYS A 692 12.64 -20.94 10.79
C LYS A 692 13.52 -22.06 11.31
N PHE A 693 13.12 -22.69 12.41
CA PHE A 693 13.85 -23.76 13.04
C PHE A 693 13.24 -25.10 12.67
N ALA A 694 14.06 -26.13 12.54
CA ALA A 694 13.64 -27.49 12.32
C ALA A 694 13.88 -28.35 13.57
N GLN A 695 13.34 -29.57 13.56
CA GLN A 695 13.60 -30.56 14.61
C GLN A 695 15.13 -30.83 14.75
N GLU A 696 15.86 -30.82 13.63
CA GLU A 696 17.32 -31.00 13.59
C GLU A 696 18.08 -29.95 14.42
N ASP A 697 17.60 -28.69 14.45
CA ASP A 697 18.23 -27.63 15.22
C ASP A 697 18.10 -27.86 16.72
N ILE A 698 16.97 -28.43 17.15
CA ILE A 698 16.70 -28.77 18.56
C ILE A 698 17.60 -29.93 19.00
N ASP A 699 17.72 -30.95 18.15
CA ASP A 699 18.49 -32.16 18.43
C ASP A 699 20.01 -31.89 18.43
N SER A 700 20.45 -30.77 17.86
CA SER A 700 21.86 -30.34 17.87
C SER A 700 22.38 -29.91 19.26
N CYS A 701 21.50 -29.66 20.23
CA CYS A 701 21.85 -29.17 21.56
C CYS A 701 21.98 -30.30 22.59
N LEU A 702 23.02 -30.26 23.42
CA LEU A 702 23.26 -31.21 24.52
C LEU A 702 22.25 -31.07 25.68
N LYS A 703 21.59 -29.91 25.80
CA LYS A 703 20.52 -29.63 26.78
C LYS A 703 19.20 -29.27 26.05
N PRO A 704 18.51 -30.26 25.45
CA PRO A 704 17.35 -29.99 24.59
C PRO A 704 16.15 -29.43 25.35
N ARG A 705 15.99 -29.72 26.65
CA ARG A 705 14.89 -29.18 27.47
C ARG A 705 15.03 -27.66 27.64
N GLU A 706 16.19 -27.21 28.09
CA GLU A 706 16.51 -25.80 28.32
C GLU A 706 16.56 -25.03 26.99
N PHE A 707 17.10 -25.66 25.94
CA PHE A 707 17.14 -25.08 24.60
C PHE A 707 15.74 -24.85 24.05
N LYS A 708 14.84 -25.85 24.07
CA LYS A 708 13.45 -25.70 23.58
C LYS A 708 12.70 -24.58 24.30
N ALA A 709 12.78 -24.54 25.64
CA ALA A 709 12.11 -23.53 26.44
C ALA A 709 12.62 -22.12 26.09
N THR A 710 13.94 -21.95 26.07
CA THR A 710 14.58 -20.65 25.83
C THR A 710 14.45 -20.20 24.38
N LEU A 711 14.51 -21.12 23.42
CA LEU A 711 14.28 -20.85 22.00
C LEU A 711 12.84 -20.35 21.77
N PHE A 712 11.85 -20.97 22.41
CA PHE A 712 10.47 -20.51 22.32
C PHE A 712 10.29 -19.12 22.95
N ALA A 713 10.90 -18.87 24.12
CA ALA A 713 10.89 -17.54 24.74
C ALA A 713 11.59 -16.48 23.87
N LEU A 714 12.67 -16.85 23.18
CA LEU A 714 13.37 -15.99 22.24
C LEU A 714 12.54 -15.69 20.99
N CYS A 715 11.83 -16.69 20.44
CA CYS A 715 10.87 -16.49 19.34
C CYS A 715 9.73 -15.58 19.77
N PHE A 716 9.22 -15.75 20.99
CA PHE A 716 8.17 -14.89 21.56
C PHE A 716 8.68 -13.46 21.80
N PHE A 717 9.89 -13.31 22.35
CA PHE A 717 10.55 -12.02 22.48
C PHE A 717 10.72 -11.32 21.12
N HIS A 718 11.18 -12.05 20.10
CA HIS A 718 11.33 -11.51 18.75
C HIS A 718 9.99 -11.07 18.15
N ALA A 719 8.93 -11.87 18.35
CA ALA A 719 7.59 -11.49 17.93
C ALA A 719 7.05 -10.26 18.68
N LEU A 720 7.34 -10.13 19.99
CA LEU A 720 6.94 -8.99 20.80
C LEU A 720 7.63 -7.69 20.36
N ILE A 721 8.95 -7.69 20.14
CA ILE A 721 9.66 -6.47 19.75
C ILE A 721 9.23 -5.98 18.37
N LEU A 722 8.95 -6.90 17.44
CA LEU A 722 8.42 -6.58 16.11
C LEU A 722 7.00 -6.04 16.21
N GLY A 723 6.11 -6.73 16.93
CA GLY A 723 4.72 -6.32 17.10
C GLY A 723 4.56 -5.01 17.89
N ARG A 724 5.48 -4.71 18.81
CA ARG A 724 5.45 -3.47 19.62
C ARG A 724 5.66 -2.20 18.78
N ILE A 725 6.24 -2.30 17.59
CA ILE A 725 6.41 -1.18 16.65
C ILE A 725 5.05 -0.54 16.27
N LYS A 726 3.95 -1.29 16.33
CA LYS A 726 2.59 -0.78 16.05
C LYS A 726 2.19 0.38 16.94
N PHE A 727 2.59 0.37 18.20
CA PHE A 727 2.17 1.38 19.19
C PHE A 727 2.96 2.69 19.09
N GLY A 728 3.69 2.90 17.98
CA GLY A 728 4.44 4.10 17.71
C GLY A 728 5.45 4.41 18.83
N PRO A 729 5.61 5.68 19.23
CA PRO A 729 6.52 6.11 20.28
C PRO A 729 6.31 5.44 21.66
N GLN A 730 5.07 5.08 22.02
CA GLN A 730 4.79 4.37 23.27
C GLN A 730 5.39 2.94 23.26
N GLY A 731 5.45 2.35 22.07
CA GLY A 731 6.14 1.09 21.82
C GLY A 731 7.65 1.27 21.78
N TRP A 732 8.13 2.02 20.78
CA TRP A 732 9.53 2.34 20.54
C TRP A 732 9.67 3.80 20.08
N SER A 733 10.61 4.53 20.67
CA SER A 733 10.85 5.94 20.31
C SER A 733 11.32 6.10 18.85
N LYS A 734 12.02 5.08 18.32
CA LYS A 734 12.44 4.99 16.91
C LYS A 734 12.13 3.62 16.34
N LYS A 735 12.02 3.54 15.01
CA LYS A 735 11.91 2.25 14.31
C LYS A 735 13.30 1.63 14.16
N TYR A 736 13.50 0.45 14.75
CA TYR A 736 14.76 -0.31 14.66
C TYR A 736 14.64 -1.47 13.67
N PRO A 737 15.69 -1.80 12.91
CA PRO A 737 15.67 -2.84 11.89
C PRO A 737 15.92 -4.23 12.47
N PHE A 738 15.09 -4.65 13.44
CA PHE A 738 15.16 -6.01 13.98
C PHE A 738 14.85 -7.02 12.88
N ASN A 739 15.71 -8.02 12.73
CA ASN A 739 15.59 -8.98 11.63
C ASN A 739 15.63 -10.44 12.11
N ASP A 740 15.25 -11.31 11.19
CA ASP A 740 15.22 -12.75 11.43
C ASP A 740 16.63 -13.38 11.53
N GLY A 741 17.64 -12.70 10.98
CA GLY A 741 19.05 -13.04 11.15
C GLY A 741 19.50 -12.91 12.60
N ASP A 742 19.06 -11.85 13.30
CA ASP A 742 19.33 -11.64 14.73
C ASP A 742 18.79 -12.81 15.55
N LEU A 743 17.56 -13.26 15.26
CA LEU A 743 16.93 -14.41 15.91
C LEU A 743 17.73 -15.70 15.66
N SER A 744 18.10 -15.94 14.39
CA SER A 744 18.86 -17.13 13.99
C SER A 744 20.25 -17.18 14.63
N ILE A 745 20.94 -16.05 14.73
CA ILE A 745 22.24 -15.95 15.40
C ILE A 745 22.08 -16.13 16.91
N CYS A 746 21.07 -15.51 17.53
CA CYS A 746 20.80 -15.69 18.95
C CYS A 746 20.51 -17.17 19.30
N ALA A 747 19.76 -17.89 18.46
CA ALA A 747 19.53 -19.33 18.63
C ALA A 747 20.82 -20.16 18.54
N LYS A 748 21.71 -19.85 17.59
CA LYS A 748 23.03 -20.51 17.48
C LYS A 748 23.91 -20.21 18.70
N VAL A 749 23.94 -18.96 19.15
CA VAL A 749 24.68 -18.54 20.35
C VAL A 749 24.12 -19.25 21.59
N LEU A 750 22.80 -19.34 21.73
CA LEU A 750 22.13 -20.08 22.79
C LEU A 750 22.56 -21.56 22.81
N CYS A 751 22.52 -22.23 21.65
CA CYS A 751 22.95 -23.63 21.55
C CYS A 751 24.41 -23.81 21.98
N ASN A 752 25.31 -22.93 21.50
CA ASN A 752 26.73 -22.95 21.88
C ASN A 752 26.95 -22.72 23.38
N TYR A 753 26.24 -21.76 23.98
CA TYR A 753 26.32 -21.48 25.42
C TYR A 753 25.80 -22.64 26.27
N LEU A 754 24.66 -23.23 25.89
CA LEU A 754 24.12 -24.39 26.60
C LEU A 754 25.03 -25.61 26.48
N ASN A 755 25.59 -25.87 25.29
CA ASN A 755 26.56 -26.95 25.08
C ASN A 755 27.82 -26.76 25.93
N ASN A 756 28.32 -25.54 26.04
CA ASN A 756 29.46 -25.23 26.92
C ASN A 756 29.09 -25.33 28.41
N SER A 757 27.88 -24.91 28.80
CA SER A 757 27.39 -25.05 30.18
C SER A 757 27.32 -26.51 30.63
N GLU A 758 26.87 -27.41 29.74
CA GLU A 758 26.83 -28.86 29.98
C GLU A 758 28.24 -29.43 30.13
N ARG A 759 29.15 -29.07 29.23
CA ARG A 759 30.56 -29.51 29.28
C ARG A 759 31.28 -29.08 30.56
N LEU A 760 30.94 -27.90 31.09
CA LEU A 760 31.54 -27.35 32.31
C LEU A 760 30.78 -27.71 33.59
N GLY A 761 29.60 -28.34 33.49
CA GLY A 761 28.75 -28.67 34.64
C GLY A 761 28.18 -27.46 35.37
N ILE A 762 27.97 -26.33 34.67
CA ILE A 762 27.48 -25.08 35.24
C ILE A 762 25.97 -24.94 34.93
N GLU A 763 25.23 -24.34 35.85
CA GLU A 763 23.84 -23.93 35.61
C GLU A 763 23.75 -22.91 34.46
N VAL A 764 22.56 -22.77 33.89
CA VAL A 764 22.33 -21.85 32.77
C VAL A 764 22.61 -20.41 33.24
N PRO A 765 23.54 -19.66 32.62
CA PRO A 765 23.89 -18.31 33.03
C PRO A 765 22.87 -17.29 32.49
N TRP A 766 21.70 -17.21 33.14
CA TRP A 766 20.61 -16.32 32.74
C TRP A 766 21.01 -14.83 32.62
N PRO A 767 21.84 -14.24 33.51
CA PRO A 767 22.30 -12.86 33.35
C PRO A 767 23.12 -12.65 32.07
N ASP A 768 24.02 -13.59 31.74
CA ASP A 768 24.90 -13.49 30.57
C ASP A 768 24.10 -13.62 29.28
N LEU A 769 23.14 -14.55 29.23
CA LEU A 769 22.23 -14.68 28.08
C LEU A 769 21.42 -13.40 27.87
N ARG A 770 20.88 -12.81 28.95
CA ARG A 770 20.15 -11.53 28.88
C ARG A 770 21.04 -10.39 28.40
N TYR A 771 22.28 -10.31 28.87
CA TYR A 771 23.24 -9.31 28.42
C TYR A 771 23.58 -9.50 26.93
N ILE A 772 23.86 -10.72 26.49
CA ILE A 772 24.21 -10.99 25.08
C ILE A 772 23.04 -10.66 24.16
N PHE A 773 21.83 -11.11 24.48
CA PHE A 773 20.66 -10.82 23.65
C PHE A 773 20.26 -9.34 23.70
N GLY A 774 20.28 -8.73 24.89
CA GLY A 774 19.77 -7.38 25.13
C GLY A 774 20.73 -6.25 24.85
N GLU A 775 22.02 -6.39 25.17
CA GLU A 775 23.03 -5.34 25.01
C GLU A 775 23.82 -5.48 23.71
N ILE A 776 24.13 -6.70 23.27
CA ILE A 776 25.00 -6.94 22.12
C ILE A 776 24.19 -7.18 20.85
N MET A 777 23.31 -8.18 20.84
CA MET A 777 22.59 -8.60 19.64
C MET A 777 21.48 -7.62 19.26
N TYR A 778 20.37 -7.60 20.00
CA TYR A 778 19.28 -6.66 19.73
C TYR A 778 19.65 -5.24 20.18
N GLY A 779 20.35 -5.09 21.30
CA GLY A 779 20.83 -3.79 21.78
C GLY A 779 21.81 -3.09 20.86
N GLY A 780 22.55 -3.83 20.02
CA GLY A 780 23.43 -3.25 19.01
C GLY A 780 22.70 -2.38 17.98
N HIS A 781 21.43 -2.68 17.73
CA HIS A 781 20.57 -1.89 16.83
C HIS A 781 19.93 -0.68 17.50
N ILE A 782 19.82 -0.69 18.83
CA ILE A 782 19.07 0.30 19.59
C ILE A 782 19.97 1.49 19.96
N THR A 783 19.64 2.65 19.42
CA THR A 783 20.39 3.90 19.66
C THR A 783 19.85 4.71 20.82
N ASP A 784 18.56 4.60 21.13
CA ASP A 784 17.94 5.33 22.25
C ASP A 784 18.08 4.55 23.56
N HIS A 785 18.53 5.23 24.62
CA HIS A 785 18.75 4.61 25.92
C HIS A 785 17.46 4.10 26.57
N TRP A 786 16.34 4.81 26.41
CA TRP A 786 15.05 4.43 26.99
C TRP A 786 14.48 3.21 26.28
N ASP A 787 14.62 3.14 24.97
CA ASP A 787 14.25 1.96 24.20
C ASP A 787 15.12 0.75 24.60
N ARG A 788 16.42 0.95 24.83
CA ARG A 788 17.35 -0.11 25.28
C ARG A 788 16.92 -0.67 26.64
N ARG A 789 16.47 0.21 27.55
CA ARG A 789 15.88 -0.17 28.85
C ARG A 789 14.63 -1.05 28.68
N VAL A 790 13.74 -0.73 27.73
CA VAL A 790 12.55 -1.56 27.43
C VAL A 790 12.97 -2.94 26.93
N CYS A 791 13.91 -3.02 25.98
CA CYS A 791 14.44 -4.27 25.44
C CYS A 791 14.97 -5.20 26.55
N ASN A 792 15.83 -4.67 27.43
CA ASN A 792 16.39 -5.41 28.55
C ASN A 792 15.32 -5.85 29.56
N THR A 793 14.29 -5.03 29.77
CA THR A 793 13.19 -5.35 30.68
C THR A 793 12.37 -6.53 30.17
N TYR A 794 12.10 -6.61 28.86
CA TYR A 794 11.47 -7.78 28.26
C TYR A 794 12.29 -9.06 28.48
N LEU A 795 13.59 -9.01 28.21
CA LEU A 795 14.47 -10.17 28.42
C LEU A 795 14.55 -10.55 29.90
N ALA A 796 14.53 -9.58 30.81
CA ALA A 796 14.48 -9.85 32.24
C ALA A 796 13.16 -10.52 32.68
N ALA A 797 12.04 -10.23 32.01
CA ALA A 797 10.74 -10.84 32.28
C ALA A 797 10.59 -12.24 31.65
N LEU A 798 11.17 -12.47 30.46
CA LEU A 798 10.97 -13.70 29.69
C LEU A 798 12.07 -14.75 29.91
N VAL A 799 13.33 -14.32 30.05
CA VAL A 799 14.52 -15.19 30.10
C VAL A 799 14.95 -15.33 31.56
N GLN A 800 14.23 -16.17 32.30
CA GLN A 800 14.43 -16.43 33.73
C GLN A 800 14.24 -17.91 34.08
N PRO A 801 14.74 -18.38 35.24
CA PRO A 801 14.67 -19.80 35.64
C PRO A 801 13.25 -20.39 35.61
N ASP A 802 12.25 -19.59 35.97
CA ASP A 802 10.84 -19.99 36.04
C ASP A 802 10.26 -20.38 34.66
N LEU A 803 10.95 -20.06 33.56
CA LEU A 803 10.57 -20.46 32.21
C LEU A 803 10.43 -21.99 32.06
N LEU A 804 11.23 -22.75 32.81
CA LEU A 804 11.19 -24.21 32.86
C LEU A 804 10.02 -24.78 33.68
N GLN A 805 9.26 -23.91 34.38
CA GLN A 805 8.18 -24.24 35.31
C GLN A 805 6.86 -23.55 34.91
N ASN A 806 6.52 -23.51 33.62
CA ASN A 806 5.29 -22.92 33.08
C ASN A 806 5.10 -21.44 33.42
N LEU A 807 6.14 -20.63 33.17
CA LEU A 807 6.10 -19.17 33.28
C LEU A 807 4.91 -18.58 32.51
N THR A 808 4.27 -17.56 33.09
CA THR A 808 3.28 -16.76 32.37
C THR A 808 4.02 -15.79 31.46
N LEU A 809 4.04 -16.07 30.15
CA LEU A 809 4.74 -15.24 29.16
C LEU A 809 3.99 -13.93 28.90
N ALA A 810 2.66 -14.01 28.90
CA ALA A 810 1.76 -12.87 28.77
C ALA A 810 0.42 -13.19 29.46
N PRO A 811 -0.44 -12.21 29.75
CA PRO A 811 -1.76 -12.45 30.32
C PRO A 811 -2.55 -13.49 29.49
N GLY A 812 -2.92 -14.61 30.13
CA GLY A 812 -3.63 -15.71 29.45
C GLY A 812 -2.76 -16.64 28.59
N PHE A 813 -1.44 -16.43 28.51
CA PHE A 813 -0.53 -17.25 27.71
C PHE A 813 0.69 -17.73 28.51
N LYS A 814 0.82 -19.05 28.67
CA LYS A 814 1.91 -19.69 29.45
C LYS A 814 2.97 -20.31 28.56
N SER A 815 4.18 -20.47 29.09
CA SER A 815 5.24 -21.20 28.39
C SER A 815 4.84 -22.68 28.21
N PRO A 816 5.09 -23.27 27.03
CA PRO A 816 4.89 -24.70 26.81
C PRO A 816 5.83 -25.55 27.69
N ASP A 817 5.36 -26.71 28.13
CA ASP A 817 6.18 -27.66 28.91
C ASP A 817 7.21 -28.33 28.00
N ALA A 818 8.44 -27.81 28.05
CA ALA A 818 9.57 -28.29 27.24
C ALA A 818 9.95 -29.75 27.49
N SER A 819 9.50 -30.34 28.61
CA SER A 819 9.77 -31.74 28.95
C SER A 819 8.82 -32.70 28.22
N LYS A 820 7.66 -32.22 27.79
CA LYS A 820 6.58 -33.05 27.22
C LYS A 820 6.30 -32.76 25.74
N MET A 821 6.57 -31.54 25.29
CA MET A 821 6.22 -31.11 23.94
C MET A 821 7.36 -31.29 22.93
N GLU A 822 7.01 -31.85 21.77
CA GLU A 822 7.85 -31.93 20.56
C GLU A 822 7.60 -30.76 19.60
N TYR A 823 8.48 -30.54 18.61
CA TYR A 823 8.42 -29.38 17.71
C TYR A 823 7.04 -29.14 17.06
N VAL A 824 6.41 -30.19 16.52
CA VAL A 824 5.08 -30.07 15.89
C VAL A 824 3.99 -29.69 16.90
N GLN A 825 4.14 -30.11 18.16
CA GLN A 825 3.19 -29.77 19.22
C GLN A 825 3.31 -28.31 19.66
N TYR A 826 4.51 -27.71 19.55
CA TYR A 826 4.68 -26.26 19.73
C TYR A 826 3.94 -25.47 18.64
N GLN A 827 3.99 -25.91 17.38
CA GLN A 827 3.22 -25.28 16.31
C GLN A 827 1.71 -25.33 16.58
N LYS A 828 1.19 -26.51 16.99
CA LYS A 828 -0.23 -26.64 17.38
C LYS A 828 -0.59 -25.79 18.61
N PHE A 829 0.33 -25.69 19.57
CA PHE A 829 0.13 -24.85 20.75
C PHE A 829 -0.05 -23.38 20.38
N ILE A 830 0.76 -22.87 19.43
CA ILE A 830 0.59 -21.50 18.90
C ILE A 830 -0.80 -21.35 18.26
N GLU A 831 -1.28 -22.35 17.52
CA GLU A 831 -2.57 -22.24 16.84
C GLU A 831 -3.77 -22.27 17.79
N GLU A 832 -3.77 -23.19 18.77
CA GLU A 832 -4.92 -23.49 19.61
C GLU A 832 -4.98 -22.68 20.93
N ARG A 833 -3.83 -22.29 21.48
CA ARG A 833 -3.75 -21.69 22.84
C ARG A 833 -3.42 -20.21 22.85
N PHE A 834 -3.05 -19.63 21.72
CA PHE A 834 -2.70 -18.22 21.66
C PHE A 834 -3.96 -17.34 21.85
N PRO A 835 -3.98 -16.42 22.84
CA PRO A 835 -5.13 -15.55 23.09
C PRO A 835 -5.32 -14.53 21.96
N PRO A 836 -6.52 -13.93 21.83
CA PRO A 836 -6.70 -12.81 20.91
C PRO A 836 -5.72 -11.67 21.25
N GLU A 837 -5.19 -11.01 20.22
CA GLU A 837 -4.20 -9.97 20.41
C GLU A 837 -4.78 -8.79 21.20
N GLN A 838 -4.07 -8.38 22.24
CA GLN A 838 -4.41 -7.23 23.08
C GLN A 838 -3.12 -6.48 23.46
N PRO A 839 -3.15 -5.16 23.67
CA PRO A 839 -1.97 -4.39 24.10
C PRO A 839 -1.29 -4.93 25.37
N GLN A 840 -2.07 -5.55 26.25
CA GLN A 840 -1.58 -6.19 27.47
C GLN A 840 -0.61 -7.35 27.21
N LEU A 841 -0.69 -8.02 26.05
CA LEU A 841 0.28 -9.04 25.67
C LEU A 841 1.68 -8.45 25.46
N PHE A 842 1.75 -7.17 25.09
CA PHE A 842 2.98 -6.40 25.00
C PHE A 842 3.34 -5.71 26.32
N GLY A 843 2.56 -5.89 27.39
CA GLY A 843 2.74 -5.15 28.63
C GLY A 843 2.25 -3.70 28.59
N LEU A 844 1.48 -3.33 27.57
CA LEU A 844 0.89 -1.99 27.42
C LEU A 844 -0.55 -1.94 27.95
N HIS A 845 -0.99 -0.75 28.37
CA HIS A 845 -2.38 -0.51 28.71
C HIS A 845 -3.28 -0.53 27.44
N PRO A 846 -4.55 -0.99 27.49
CA PRO A 846 -5.45 -0.98 26.34
C PRO A 846 -5.61 0.37 25.61
N ASN A 847 -5.43 1.49 26.34
CA ASN A 847 -5.43 2.84 25.75
C ASN A 847 -4.38 3.04 24.65
N ALA A 848 -3.26 2.30 24.69
CA ALA A 848 -2.20 2.39 23.69
C ALA A 848 -2.70 2.07 22.27
N GLU A 849 -3.73 1.22 22.15
CA GLU A 849 -4.33 0.86 20.87
C GLU A 849 -5.15 2.00 20.27
N ILE A 850 -5.80 2.83 21.11
CA ILE A 850 -6.80 3.81 20.68
C ILE A 850 -6.18 4.85 19.76
N GLY A 851 -5.04 5.45 20.17
CA GLY A 851 -4.37 6.47 19.38
C GLY A 851 -3.87 5.93 18.03
N PHE A 852 -3.23 4.74 18.06
CA PHE A 852 -2.75 4.07 16.86
C PHE A 852 -3.89 3.72 15.89
N LEU A 853 -4.94 3.05 16.36
CA LEU A 853 -6.07 2.62 15.52
C LEU A 853 -6.89 3.80 15.01
N THR A 854 -7.03 4.87 15.81
CA THR A 854 -7.70 6.09 15.35
C THR A 854 -6.94 6.70 14.17
N ASN A 855 -5.62 6.84 14.29
CA ASN A 855 -4.78 7.34 13.20
C ASN A 855 -4.81 6.43 11.98
N GLN A 856 -4.79 5.11 12.16
CA GLN A 856 -4.93 4.14 11.08
C GLN A 856 -6.29 4.30 10.38
N GLY A 857 -7.39 4.37 11.14
CA GLY A 857 -8.74 4.56 10.62
C GLY A 857 -8.89 5.85 9.82
N ILE A 858 -8.35 6.97 10.33
CA ILE A 858 -8.33 8.26 9.61
C ILE A 858 -7.49 8.14 8.33
N SER A 859 -6.33 7.47 8.39
CA SER A 859 -5.46 7.27 7.24
C SER A 859 -6.15 6.49 6.12
N ILE A 860 -6.90 5.43 6.44
CA ILE A 860 -7.66 4.63 5.45
C ILE A 860 -8.55 5.55 4.61
N PHE A 861 -9.40 6.37 5.25
CA PHE A 861 -10.32 7.23 4.51
C PHE A 861 -9.63 8.39 3.80
N LYS A 862 -8.53 8.92 4.36
CA LYS A 862 -7.72 9.93 3.68
C LYS A 862 -7.12 9.38 2.38
N THR A 863 -6.66 8.13 2.40
CA THR A 863 -6.15 7.45 1.21
C THR A 863 -7.28 7.14 0.23
N ILE A 864 -8.45 6.68 0.69
CA ILE A 864 -9.62 6.50 -0.18
C ILE A 864 -10.01 7.84 -0.84
N GLN A 865 -9.96 8.94 -0.09
CA GLN A 865 -10.24 10.28 -0.61
C GLN A 865 -9.25 10.72 -1.69
N SER A 866 -7.95 10.47 -1.50
CA SER A 866 -6.93 10.83 -2.50
C SER A 866 -7.09 10.02 -3.79
N VAL A 867 -7.49 8.75 -3.68
CA VAL A 867 -7.73 7.91 -4.86
C VAL A 867 -9.03 8.28 -5.59
N SER A 868 -10.08 8.63 -4.84
CA SER A 868 -11.40 8.95 -5.43
C SER A 868 -11.47 10.33 -6.09
N GLY A 869 -10.45 11.19 -5.91
CA GLY A 869 -10.43 12.58 -6.38
C GLY A 869 -10.25 12.78 -7.90
N SER A 870 -10.21 11.71 -8.71
CA SER A 870 -9.87 11.79 -10.14
C SER A 870 -10.85 12.61 -10.99
N ASP A 871 -12.11 12.78 -10.58
CA ASP A 871 -13.12 13.51 -11.39
C ASP A 871 -13.22 15.01 -11.05
N SER A 872 -12.58 15.43 -9.96
CA SER A 872 -12.46 16.83 -9.55
C SER A 872 -10.98 17.12 -9.34
N GLY A 873 -10.33 17.55 -10.42
CA GLY A 873 -8.87 17.70 -10.50
C GLY A 873 -8.21 18.15 -9.20
N ALA A 874 -7.14 17.45 -8.84
CA ALA A 874 -6.14 17.91 -7.89
C ALA A 874 -5.40 19.13 -8.45
N GLY A 875 -6.16 20.19 -8.75
CA GLY A 875 -5.62 21.54 -8.85
C GLY A 875 -5.22 21.98 -7.46
N SER A 876 -4.08 22.67 -7.39
CA SER A 876 -3.68 23.48 -6.24
C SER A 876 -4.91 24.09 -5.56
N LEU A 877 -5.02 23.92 -4.24
CA LEU A 877 -6.10 24.49 -3.45
C LEU A 877 -6.20 25.97 -3.79
N ASP A 878 -7.41 26.46 -4.08
CA ASP A 878 -7.61 27.86 -4.51
C ASP A 878 -6.97 28.79 -3.48
N ILE A 879 -5.87 29.46 -3.87
CA ILE A 879 -5.07 30.29 -2.97
C ILE A 879 -5.94 31.41 -2.38
N VAL A 880 -6.96 31.85 -3.12
CA VAL A 880 -7.92 32.86 -2.68
C VAL A 880 -8.77 32.37 -1.49
N ALA A 881 -9.01 31.07 -1.38
CA ALA A 881 -9.78 30.48 -0.28
C ALA A 881 -9.09 30.64 1.10
N SER A 882 -7.79 30.97 1.13
CA SER A 882 -7.05 31.21 2.37
C SER A 882 -7.25 32.62 2.97
N ALA A 883 -7.76 33.59 2.19
CA ALA A 883 -7.97 34.97 2.63
C ALA A 883 -8.73 35.14 3.98
N PRO A 884 -9.90 34.51 4.21
CA PRO A 884 -10.62 34.66 5.48
C PRO A 884 -9.85 34.05 6.67
N ILE A 885 -9.02 33.03 6.42
CA ILE A 885 -8.18 32.39 7.44
C ILE A 885 -7.05 33.35 7.86
N ILE A 886 -6.43 34.01 6.88
CA ILE A 886 -5.37 35.01 7.11
C ILE A 886 -5.90 36.15 7.97
N SER A 887 -7.03 36.76 7.60
CA SER A 887 -7.62 37.88 8.36
C SER A 887 -7.90 37.49 9.81
N ARG A 888 -8.47 36.29 10.04
CA ARG A 888 -8.77 35.78 11.39
C ARG A 888 -7.50 35.67 12.25
N TYR A 889 -6.42 35.10 11.74
CA TYR A 889 -5.19 34.94 12.52
C TYR A 889 -4.43 36.24 12.70
N MET A 890 -4.44 37.13 11.70
CA MET A 890 -3.84 38.46 11.79
C MET A 890 -4.52 39.34 12.85
N GLU A 891 -5.85 39.29 12.98
CA GLU A 891 -6.59 40.01 14.04
C GLU A 891 -6.26 39.50 15.45
N GLN A 892 -5.98 38.21 15.60
CA GLN A 892 -5.70 37.59 16.89
C GLN A 892 -4.22 37.65 17.32
N LEU A 893 -3.31 37.93 16.39
CA LEU A 893 -1.87 37.99 16.61
C LEU A 893 -1.48 39.13 17.57
N PRO A 894 -0.88 38.86 18.74
CA PRO A 894 -0.47 39.89 19.69
C PRO A 894 0.64 40.79 19.15
N ALA A 895 0.72 42.02 19.66
CA ALA A 895 1.84 42.92 19.36
C ALA A 895 3.18 42.35 19.83
N SER A 896 4.27 42.73 19.16
CA SER A 896 5.63 42.32 19.53
C SER A 896 6.03 42.85 20.92
N PHE A 897 6.81 42.07 21.67
CA PHE A 897 7.34 42.47 22.97
C PHE A 897 8.33 43.63 22.84
N ASP A 898 8.18 44.69 23.65
CA ASP A 898 9.19 45.74 23.78
C ASP A 898 10.27 45.32 24.79
N MET A 899 11.27 44.59 24.28
CA MET A 899 12.38 44.12 25.11
C MET A 899 13.28 45.24 25.63
N ALA A 900 13.25 46.43 25.00
CA ALA A 900 14.01 47.57 25.50
C ALA A 900 13.37 48.10 26.80
N GLU A 901 12.04 48.17 26.85
CA GLU A 901 11.31 48.54 28.06
C GLU A 901 11.49 47.50 29.18
N VAL A 902 11.37 46.21 28.87
CA VAL A 902 11.52 45.13 29.86
C VAL A 902 12.93 45.16 30.47
N ARG A 903 13.98 45.28 29.65
CA ARG A 903 15.36 45.35 30.14
C ARG A 903 15.64 46.63 30.92
N ALA A 904 15.03 47.76 30.56
CA ALA A 904 15.19 49.03 31.28
C ALA A 904 14.60 49.00 32.71
N ARG A 905 13.66 48.09 32.99
CA ARG A 905 13.05 47.93 34.32
C ARG A 905 13.90 47.12 35.31
N LEU A 906 14.91 46.39 34.83
CA LEU A 906 15.75 45.48 35.62
C LEU A 906 17.07 46.14 36.02
N ARG A 907 17.50 45.99 37.29
CA ARG A 907 18.84 46.39 37.76
C ARG A 907 19.82 45.22 37.68
N GLU A 908 21.13 45.48 37.78
CA GLU A 908 22.16 44.43 37.74
C GLU A 908 21.94 43.33 38.80
N GLU A 909 21.44 43.69 39.98
CA GLU A 909 21.15 42.76 41.09
C GLU A 909 19.94 41.84 40.81
N ASP A 910 19.05 42.23 39.88
CA ASP A 910 17.81 41.50 39.55
C ASP A 910 18.06 40.39 38.50
N TYR A 911 19.27 40.29 37.91
CA TYR A 911 19.65 39.26 36.93
C TYR A 911 19.90 37.89 37.58
N THR A 912 18.81 37.30 38.07
CA THR A 912 18.80 35.89 38.49
C THR A 912 18.75 34.96 37.27
N PRO A 913 19.21 33.70 37.41
CA PRO A 913 19.01 32.68 36.37
C PRO A 913 17.56 32.56 35.86
N TYR A 914 16.55 32.81 36.71
CA TYR A 914 15.14 32.82 36.32
C TYR A 914 14.79 33.95 35.35
N VAL A 915 15.26 35.18 35.63
CA VAL A 915 15.05 36.35 34.76
C VAL A 915 15.78 36.19 33.43
N ILE A 916 16.99 35.62 33.43
CA ILE A 916 17.72 35.36 32.19
C ILE A 916 16.95 34.37 31.31
N SER A 917 16.37 33.32 31.91
CA SER A 917 15.51 32.37 31.20
C SER A 917 14.32 33.08 30.54
N SER A 918 13.60 33.94 31.27
CA SER A 918 12.42 34.64 30.72
C SER A 918 12.76 35.61 29.58
N LEU A 919 13.94 36.24 29.62
CA LEU A 919 14.41 37.12 28.54
C LEU A 919 14.76 36.32 27.28
N GLN A 920 15.46 35.19 27.41
CA GLN A 920 15.81 34.34 26.27
C GLN A 920 14.58 33.72 25.59
N GLU A 921 13.61 33.30 26.39
CA GLU A 921 12.33 32.76 25.92
C GLU A 921 11.52 33.83 25.16
N SER A 922 11.51 35.06 25.66
CA SER A 922 10.89 36.21 24.98
C SER A 922 11.57 36.54 23.65
N ASP A 923 12.90 36.55 23.59
CA ASP A 923 13.64 36.82 22.35
C ASP A 923 13.33 35.78 21.25
N ARG A 924 13.18 34.50 21.61
CA ARG A 924 12.76 33.44 20.68
C ARG A 924 11.31 33.63 20.20
N MET A 925 10.40 33.97 21.11
CA MET A 925 9.00 34.21 20.77
C MET A 925 8.84 35.36 19.77
N ILE A 926 9.66 36.42 19.90
CA ILE A 926 9.65 37.55 18.96
C ILE A 926 9.97 37.09 17.53
N LEU A 927 11.00 36.26 17.36
CA LEU A 927 11.37 35.74 16.04
C LEU A 927 10.24 34.93 15.40
N LEU A 928 9.58 34.06 16.18
CA LEU A 928 8.44 33.28 15.69
C LEU A 928 7.25 34.18 15.29
N LEU A 929 6.88 35.15 16.14
CA LEU A 929 5.78 36.07 15.84
C LEU A 929 6.06 36.98 14.63
N GLN A 930 7.32 37.34 14.41
CA GLN A 930 7.75 38.10 13.24
C GLN A 930 7.60 37.28 11.96
N GLU A 931 8.05 36.02 11.96
CA GLU A 931 7.92 35.12 10.80
C GLU A 931 6.46 34.85 10.44
N ILE A 932 5.61 34.54 11.43
CA ILE A 932 4.18 34.30 11.20
C ILE A 932 3.53 35.55 10.58
N ARG A 933 3.79 36.73 11.16
CA ARG A 933 3.23 37.98 10.64
C ARG A 933 3.74 38.30 9.24
N GLY A 934 5.03 38.16 8.98
CA GLY A 934 5.64 38.44 7.68
C GLY A 934 5.07 37.55 6.58
N SER A 935 5.06 36.24 6.82
CA SER A 935 4.55 35.26 5.84
C SER A 935 3.06 35.40 5.54
N LEU A 936 2.21 35.72 6.55
CA LEU A 936 0.78 35.99 6.33
C LEU A 936 0.54 37.27 5.50
N VAL A 937 1.31 38.33 5.75
CA VAL A 937 1.23 39.59 4.98
C VAL A 937 1.69 39.37 3.54
N GLU A 938 2.78 38.63 3.33
CA GLU A 938 3.26 38.29 1.99
C GLU A 938 2.21 37.50 1.20
N LEU A 939 1.56 36.51 1.81
CA LEU A 939 0.50 35.74 1.17
C LEU A 939 -0.73 36.60 0.83
N GLU A 940 -1.12 37.52 1.72
CA GLU A 940 -2.21 38.49 1.45
C GLU A 940 -1.87 39.41 0.25
N LEU A 941 -0.63 39.87 0.15
CA LEU A 941 -0.13 40.66 -0.99
C LEU A 941 -0.08 39.83 -2.28
N GLY A 942 0.24 38.53 -2.19
CA GLY A 942 0.17 37.58 -3.31
C GLY A 942 -1.26 37.38 -3.82
N ILE A 943 -2.22 37.15 -2.91
CA ILE A 943 -3.65 36.97 -3.23
C ILE A 943 -4.22 38.24 -3.87
N SER A 944 -3.82 39.42 -3.40
CA SER A 944 -4.25 40.70 -3.98
C SER A 944 -3.57 41.05 -5.30
N GLY A 945 -2.67 40.19 -5.80
CA GLY A 945 -1.96 40.37 -7.08
C GLY A 945 -0.86 41.43 -7.05
N GLN A 946 -0.44 41.89 -5.87
CA GLN A 946 0.64 42.86 -5.70
C GLN A 946 2.03 42.19 -5.69
N LEU A 947 2.08 40.90 -5.36
CA LEU A 947 3.27 40.06 -5.45
C LEU A 947 3.01 38.86 -6.35
N ASN A 948 4.05 38.38 -7.02
CA ASN A 948 3.99 37.11 -7.73
C ASN A 948 3.93 35.96 -6.71
N ILE A 949 3.02 35.02 -6.92
CA ILE A 949 2.88 33.83 -6.08
C ILE A 949 4.16 33.01 -6.16
N THR A 950 4.72 32.70 -4.99
CA THR A 950 5.91 31.86 -4.85
C THR A 950 5.53 30.49 -4.29
N GLU A 951 6.38 29.48 -4.48
CA GLU A 951 6.18 28.13 -3.92
C GLU A 951 5.96 28.15 -2.39
N GLY A 952 6.65 29.05 -1.67
CA GLY A 952 6.45 29.22 -0.23
C GLY A 952 5.05 29.76 0.14
N MET A 953 4.49 30.64 -0.69
CA MET A 953 3.11 31.14 -0.53
C MET A 953 2.08 30.04 -0.81
N GLU A 954 2.32 29.21 -1.82
CA GLU A 954 1.48 28.04 -2.13
C GLU A 954 1.49 27.04 -0.96
N GLN A 955 2.68 26.70 -0.45
CA GLN A 955 2.81 25.81 0.70
C GLN A 955 2.14 26.37 1.96
N LEU A 956 2.19 27.69 2.17
CA LEU A 956 1.48 28.35 3.26
C LEU A 956 -0.03 28.29 3.06
N SER A 957 -0.54 28.62 1.87
CA SER A 957 -1.96 28.51 1.53
C SER A 957 -2.48 27.09 1.78
N ASP A 958 -1.78 26.09 1.28
CA ASP A 958 -2.13 24.67 1.46
C ASP A 958 -2.15 24.30 2.95
N SER A 959 -1.14 24.72 3.72
CA SER A 959 -1.07 24.44 5.15
C SER A 959 -2.25 25.07 5.91
N LEU A 960 -2.61 26.32 5.60
CA LEU A 960 -3.74 27.02 6.21
C LEU A 960 -5.06 26.31 5.90
N GLN A 961 -5.28 25.91 4.64
CA GLN A 961 -6.50 25.25 4.21
C GLN A 961 -6.63 23.82 4.75
N LEU A 962 -5.51 23.12 4.89
CA LEU A 962 -5.44 21.77 5.46
C LEU A 962 -5.37 21.75 6.99
N ASN A 963 -5.49 22.91 7.66
CA ASN A 963 -5.39 23.07 9.12
C ASN A 963 -4.08 22.50 9.71
N ARG A 964 -2.96 22.69 9.01
CA ARG A 964 -1.61 22.28 9.42
C ARG A 964 -0.73 23.49 9.71
N VAL A 965 0.21 23.33 10.64
CA VAL A 965 1.22 24.36 10.92
C VAL A 965 2.20 24.41 9.74
N ASN A 966 2.56 25.61 9.30
CA ASN A 966 3.48 25.75 8.18
C ASN A 966 4.93 25.35 8.62
N PRO A 967 5.68 24.62 7.78
CA PRO A 967 7.05 24.20 8.11
C PRO A 967 8.03 25.34 8.44
N SER A 968 7.86 26.54 7.87
CA SER A 968 8.72 27.69 8.18
C SER A 968 8.52 28.14 9.63
N TRP A 969 7.28 28.06 10.14
CA TRP A 969 6.92 28.38 11.52
C TRP A 969 7.42 27.29 12.46
N GLU A 970 7.23 26.01 12.13
CA GLU A 970 7.68 24.87 12.94
C GLU A 970 9.19 24.93 13.26
N ARG A 971 10.01 25.37 12.29
CA ARG A 971 11.46 25.49 12.47
C ARG A 971 11.86 26.48 13.58
N LEU A 972 11.06 27.51 13.80
CA LEU A 972 11.27 28.51 14.86
C LEU A 972 10.45 28.21 16.13
N ALA A 973 9.46 27.32 16.02
CA ALA A 973 8.55 26.99 17.09
C ALA A 973 9.12 25.91 18.04
N TYR A 974 8.37 25.70 19.11
CA TYR A 974 8.49 24.54 19.99
C TYR A 974 7.92 23.29 19.30
N ALA A 975 8.37 22.10 19.70
CA ALA A 975 7.84 20.85 19.19
C ALA A 975 6.35 20.69 19.58
N SER A 976 5.50 20.34 18.62
CA SER A 976 4.07 20.12 18.83
C SER A 976 3.51 19.16 17.76
N LEU A 977 2.48 18.39 18.10
CA LEU A 977 1.71 17.59 17.14
C LEU A 977 0.31 18.19 16.85
N LYS A 978 0.00 19.36 17.42
CA LYS A 978 -1.31 20.00 17.32
C LYS A 978 -1.58 20.52 15.91
N ALA A 979 -2.84 20.39 15.47
CA ALA A 979 -3.33 21.06 14.27
C ALA A 979 -3.28 22.59 14.41
N LEU A 980 -3.28 23.33 13.28
CA LEU A 980 -3.05 24.78 13.25
C LEU A 980 -3.91 25.56 14.24
N GLN A 981 -5.22 25.29 14.28
CA GLN A 981 -6.13 26.01 15.18
C GLN A 981 -5.78 25.80 16.67
N ALA A 982 -5.50 24.57 17.09
CA ALA A 982 -5.14 24.25 18.47
C ALA A 982 -3.74 24.75 18.82
N TRP A 983 -2.80 24.64 17.87
CA TRP A 983 -1.44 25.15 17.99
C TRP A 983 -1.43 26.69 18.15
N PHE A 984 -2.25 27.41 17.39
CA PHE A 984 -2.33 28.87 17.48
C PHE A 984 -2.93 29.32 18.82
N ALA A 985 -3.93 28.61 19.34
CA ALA A 985 -4.45 28.87 20.69
C ALA A 985 -3.38 28.67 21.78
N ASP A 986 -2.56 27.62 21.64
CA ASP A 986 -1.41 27.33 22.50
C ASP A 986 -0.36 28.46 22.44
N LEU A 987 -0.03 28.92 21.23
CA LEU A 987 0.87 30.06 20.99
C LEU A 987 0.40 31.32 21.74
N LEU A 988 -0.89 31.66 21.66
CA LEU A 988 -1.44 32.81 22.37
C LEU A 988 -1.31 32.66 23.91
N GLN A 989 -1.51 31.45 24.44
CA GLN A 989 -1.33 31.18 25.87
C GLN A 989 0.14 31.33 26.30
N ARG A 990 1.09 30.90 25.47
CA ARG A 990 2.53 31.07 25.72
C ARG A 990 2.93 32.54 25.75
N VAL A 991 2.42 33.33 24.79
CA VAL A 991 2.63 34.78 24.77
C VAL A 991 2.09 35.41 26.06
N ARG A 992 0.89 35.04 26.51
CA ARG A 992 0.32 35.53 27.78
C ARG A 992 1.20 35.19 28.98
N GLN A 993 1.74 33.98 29.06
CA GLN A 993 2.68 33.59 30.12
C GLN A 993 3.94 34.48 30.10
N LEU A 994 4.56 34.69 28.94
CA LEU A 994 5.77 35.50 28.83
C LEU A 994 5.53 36.97 29.18
N VAL A 995 4.38 37.53 28.79
CA VAL A 995 3.96 38.88 29.19
C VAL A 995 3.81 38.95 30.72
N ALA A 996 3.14 37.98 31.33
CA ALA A 996 2.99 37.94 32.79
C ALA A 996 4.34 37.79 33.51
N TRP A 997 5.24 36.95 32.98
CA TRP A 997 6.54 36.67 33.59
C TRP A 997 7.49 37.88 33.50
N THR A 998 7.47 38.61 32.40
CA THR A 998 8.28 39.82 32.20
C THR A 998 7.71 41.07 32.87
N ALA A 999 6.44 41.03 33.31
CA ALA A 999 5.81 42.14 34.02
C ALA A 999 6.21 42.23 35.50
N ASP A 1000 6.51 41.11 36.16
CA ASP A 1000 6.87 41.08 37.58
C ASP A 1000 8.37 41.33 37.80
N ARG A 1001 8.70 42.22 38.75
CA ARG A 1001 10.08 42.51 39.16
C ARG A 1001 10.74 41.36 39.90
N SER A 1002 9.95 40.47 40.51
CA SER A 1002 10.48 39.30 41.23
C SER A 1002 11.12 38.25 40.30
N GLY A 1003 10.75 38.28 39.01
CA GLY A 1003 11.25 37.34 38.01
C GLY A 1003 10.71 35.91 38.13
N LEU A 1004 9.70 35.65 38.96
CA LEU A 1004 9.13 34.31 39.16
C LEU A 1004 7.60 34.32 39.32
N LEU A 1005 6.91 33.52 38.51
CA LEU A 1005 5.47 33.32 38.63
C LEU A 1005 5.14 32.35 39.79
N LYS A 1006 3.94 32.47 40.38
CA LYS A 1006 3.45 31.56 41.43
C LYS A 1006 3.47 30.09 41.00
N SER A 1007 3.16 29.85 39.72
CA SER A 1007 3.27 28.57 39.03
C SER A 1007 3.66 28.84 37.59
N ILE A 1008 4.65 28.12 37.07
CA ILE A 1008 5.10 28.24 35.69
C ILE A 1008 4.51 27.09 34.87
N TRP A 1009 3.88 27.42 33.73
CA TRP A 1009 3.48 26.43 32.76
C TRP A 1009 4.75 25.97 32.02
N ILE A 1010 5.33 24.85 32.48
CA ILE A 1010 6.64 24.41 32.00
C ILE A 1010 6.61 24.07 30.51
N SER A 1011 5.48 23.56 30.03
CA SER A 1011 5.32 23.23 28.63
C SER A 1011 5.15 24.44 27.73
N GLY A 1012 4.86 25.61 28.30
CA GLY A 1012 4.83 26.89 27.60
C GLY A 1012 6.21 27.42 27.19
N LEU A 1013 7.29 26.83 27.68
CA LEU A 1013 8.68 27.23 27.40
C LEU A 1013 9.20 26.59 26.11
N PHE A 1014 10.07 27.29 25.39
CA PHE A 1014 10.87 26.74 24.30
C PHE A 1014 11.99 25.83 24.81
N ASN A 1015 12.62 26.16 25.95
CA ASN A 1015 13.69 25.38 26.55
C ASN A 1015 13.45 25.10 28.05
N PRO A 1016 12.60 24.11 28.39
CA PRO A 1016 12.33 23.75 29.78
C PRO A 1016 13.57 23.26 30.54
N MET A 1017 14.53 22.61 29.88
CA MET A 1017 15.78 22.15 30.53
C MET A 1017 16.62 23.33 31.05
N ALA A 1018 16.71 24.42 30.28
CA ALA A 1018 17.41 25.62 30.73
C ALA A 1018 16.77 26.21 32.00
N PHE A 1019 15.43 26.20 32.07
CA PHE A 1019 14.71 26.65 33.25
C PHE A 1019 14.96 25.73 34.47
N LEU A 1020 14.92 24.40 34.29
CA LEU A 1020 15.22 23.45 35.36
C LEU A 1020 16.68 23.55 35.84
N THR A 1021 17.61 23.90 34.95
CA THR A 1021 19.00 24.18 35.30
C THR A 1021 19.12 25.48 36.09
N ALA A 1022 18.31 26.50 35.76
CA ALA A 1022 18.26 27.74 36.51
C ALA A 1022 17.83 27.48 37.97
N VAL A 1023 16.87 26.57 38.22
CA VAL A 1023 16.49 26.15 39.58
C VAL A 1023 17.70 25.63 40.35
N MET A 1024 18.47 24.72 39.75
CA MET A 1024 19.70 24.18 40.35
C MET A 1024 20.72 25.28 40.64
N GLN A 1025 20.94 26.21 39.70
CA GLN A 1025 21.88 27.31 39.86
C GLN A 1025 21.49 28.26 41.00
N VAL A 1026 20.20 28.60 41.13
CA VAL A 1026 19.72 29.44 42.22
C VAL A 1026 19.95 28.78 43.57
N THR A 1027 19.58 27.50 43.72
CA THR A 1027 19.79 26.76 44.96
C THR A 1027 21.28 26.55 45.27
N ALA A 1028 22.11 26.24 44.27
CA ALA A 1028 23.56 26.08 44.41
C ALA A 1028 24.23 27.37 44.91
N ARG A 1029 23.84 28.53 44.36
CA ARG A 1029 24.33 29.85 44.80
C ARG A 1029 23.86 30.19 46.22
N ALA A 1030 22.59 29.92 46.54
CA ALA A 1030 22.03 30.18 47.87
C ALA A 1030 22.69 29.32 48.95
N ARG A 1031 22.94 28.04 48.67
CA ARG A 1031 23.54 27.06 49.59
C ARG A 1031 25.08 26.99 49.51
N LYS A 1032 25.70 27.72 48.59
CA LYS A 1032 27.16 27.72 48.31
C LYS A 1032 27.71 26.32 48.01
N LEU A 1033 26.99 25.54 47.21
CA LEU A 1033 27.38 24.19 46.76
C LEU A 1033 27.83 24.22 45.28
N PRO A 1034 28.75 23.33 44.86
CA PRO A 1034 29.09 23.17 43.45
C PRO A 1034 27.88 22.66 42.64
N LEU A 1035 27.67 23.19 41.44
CA LEU A 1035 26.54 22.82 40.58
C LEU A 1035 26.58 21.35 40.15
N ASP A 1036 27.78 20.79 39.97
CA ASP A 1036 28.00 19.43 39.46
C ASP A 1036 27.41 18.33 40.38
N TYR A 1037 27.24 18.62 41.67
CA TYR A 1037 26.68 17.69 42.66
C TYR A 1037 25.23 18.01 43.05
N MET A 1038 24.55 18.85 42.27
CA MET A 1038 23.14 19.15 42.46
C MET A 1038 22.29 18.30 41.51
N THR A 1039 21.11 17.89 41.97
CA THR A 1039 20.07 17.27 41.13
C THR A 1039 18.69 17.80 41.50
N ASN A 1040 17.77 17.81 40.55
CA ASN A 1040 16.39 18.22 40.79
C ASN A 1040 15.60 17.05 41.40
N ARG A 1041 14.85 17.36 42.45
CA ARG A 1041 13.84 16.48 43.04
C ARG A 1041 12.47 17.08 42.81
N THR A 1042 11.54 16.24 42.42
CA THR A 1042 10.16 16.63 42.15
C THR A 1042 9.24 15.95 43.15
N THR A 1043 8.28 16.70 43.67
CA THR A 1043 7.18 16.17 44.49
C THR A 1043 5.86 16.73 43.97
N PHE A 1044 4.84 15.90 43.80
CA PHE A 1044 3.53 16.33 43.29
C PHE A 1044 2.60 16.74 44.43
N LEU A 1045 2.02 17.94 44.32
CA LEU A 1045 1.03 18.45 45.28
C LEU A 1045 -0.35 17.87 44.96
N ASN A 1046 -1.25 17.75 45.95
CA ASN A 1046 -2.66 17.38 45.72
C ASN A 1046 -3.50 18.58 45.20
N ILE A 1047 -2.94 19.36 44.25
CA ILE A 1047 -3.56 20.56 43.65
C ILE A 1047 -3.46 20.44 42.14
N LYS A 1048 -4.59 20.44 41.44
CA LYS A 1048 -4.64 20.37 39.97
C LYS A 1048 -4.67 21.74 39.30
N ASP A 1049 -5.44 22.67 39.85
CA ASP A 1049 -5.60 23.99 39.26
C ASP A 1049 -4.49 24.94 39.74
N PRO A 1050 -3.69 25.53 38.82
CA PRO A 1050 -2.58 26.41 39.21
C PRO A 1050 -3.03 27.71 39.88
N GLY A 1051 -4.31 28.09 39.72
CA GLY A 1051 -4.92 29.26 40.35
C GLY A 1051 -5.07 29.13 41.87
N ASP A 1052 -5.11 27.91 42.40
CA ASP A 1052 -5.25 27.64 43.84
C ASP A 1052 -3.93 27.84 44.61
N ILE A 1053 -2.82 28.08 43.91
CA ILE A 1053 -1.53 28.39 44.53
C ILE A 1053 -1.53 29.83 45.05
N VAL A 1054 -1.49 29.96 46.37
CA VAL A 1054 -1.61 31.25 47.05
C VAL A 1054 -0.27 32.02 47.09
N SER A 1055 0.85 31.33 47.35
CA SER A 1055 2.17 31.93 47.55
C SER A 1055 3.29 31.20 46.80
N LEU A 1056 4.43 31.89 46.62
CA LEU A 1056 5.66 31.29 46.11
C LEU A 1056 6.22 30.26 47.11
N PRO A 1057 6.88 29.18 46.63
CA PRO A 1057 7.57 28.24 47.49
C PRO A 1057 8.79 28.87 48.18
N VAL A 1058 9.15 28.33 49.35
CA VAL A 1058 10.33 28.78 50.13
C VAL A 1058 11.64 28.45 49.40
N ASP A 1059 11.74 27.23 48.88
CA ASP A 1059 12.85 26.74 48.07
C ASP A 1059 12.28 26.13 46.78
N GLY A 1060 12.94 26.33 45.64
CA GLY A 1060 12.52 25.75 44.35
C GLY A 1060 11.41 26.54 43.65
N VAL A 1061 10.61 25.85 42.84
CA VAL A 1061 9.56 26.43 41.98
C VAL A 1061 8.35 25.50 41.87
N HIS A 1062 7.17 26.08 41.64
CA HIS A 1062 5.99 25.30 41.24
C HIS A 1062 5.85 25.31 39.72
N ILE A 1063 5.62 24.14 39.14
CA ILE A 1063 5.38 23.96 37.72
C ILE A 1063 4.06 23.22 37.49
N HIS A 1064 3.40 23.51 36.37
CA HIS A 1064 2.20 22.83 35.94
C HIS A 1064 2.21 22.58 34.42
N GLY A 1065 1.22 21.82 33.94
CA GLY A 1065 1.12 21.41 32.54
C GLY A 1065 1.96 20.19 32.21
N LEU A 1066 2.01 19.23 33.14
CA LEU A 1066 2.51 17.89 32.87
C LEU A 1066 1.30 16.96 32.70
N PHE A 1067 1.45 15.99 31.82
CA PHE A 1067 0.47 14.95 31.53
C PHE A 1067 1.17 13.60 31.68
N MET A 1068 0.45 12.55 32.04
CA MET A 1068 1.00 11.21 32.14
C MET A 1068 0.50 10.36 30.99
N GLU A 1069 1.39 9.62 30.34
CA GLU A 1069 1.09 8.67 29.27
C GLU A 1069 1.43 7.26 29.74
N GLY A 1070 0.62 6.26 29.40
CA GLY A 1070 0.83 4.86 29.78
C GLY A 1070 0.47 4.51 31.23
N ALA A 1071 0.11 5.49 32.06
CA ALA A 1071 -0.31 5.35 33.44
C ALA A 1071 -1.28 6.48 33.84
N SER A 1072 -1.77 6.48 35.07
CA SER A 1072 -2.48 7.60 35.69
C SER A 1072 -1.88 7.97 37.05
N TRP A 1073 -2.38 9.05 37.62
CA TRP A 1073 -1.99 9.52 38.95
C TRP A 1073 -3.15 9.38 39.93
N GLU A 1074 -2.92 8.66 41.02
CA GLU A 1074 -3.84 8.62 42.15
C GLU A 1074 -3.43 9.67 43.19
N GLU A 1075 -4.37 10.55 43.54
CA GLU A 1075 -4.12 11.62 44.51
C GLU A 1075 -3.93 11.05 45.92
N GLY A 1076 -2.99 11.62 46.67
CA GLY A 1076 -2.77 11.22 48.05
C GLY A 1076 -3.87 11.72 48.98
N LYS A 1077 -3.88 11.20 50.21
CA LYS A 1077 -4.85 11.61 51.24
C LYS A 1077 -4.24 12.72 52.10
N GLY A 1078 -4.90 13.87 52.15
CA GLY A 1078 -4.41 15.01 52.94
C GLY A 1078 -3.12 15.59 52.37
N ASP A 1079 -2.06 15.63 53.18
CA ASP A 1079 -0.74 16.17 52.80
C ASP A 1079 0.21 15.12 52.21
N ASP A 1080 -0.21 13.84 52.16
CA ASP A 1080 0.60 12.78 51.57
C ASP A 1080 0.65 12.92 50.04
N GLU A 1081 1.83 12.73 49.45
CA GLU A 1081 2.01 12.65 48.00
C GLU A 1081 1.31 11.39 47.44
N GLY A 1082 0.63 11.56 46.31
CA GLY A 1082 0.02 10.48 45.54
C GLY A 1082 1.04 9.49 44.93
N TYR A 1083 0.55 8.58 44.11
CA TYR A 1083 1.38 7.56 43.46
C TYR A 1083 0.88 7.25 42.04
N ILE A 1084 1.77 6.69 41.23
CA ILE A 1084 1.44 6.22 39.88
C ILE A 1084 0.50 5.01 39.98
N ALA A 1085 -0.54 5.00 39.14
CA ALA A 1085 -1.57 3.98 39.08
C ALA A 1085 -1.87 3.59 37.63
N ASP A 1086 -2.68 2.55 37.43
CA ASP A 1086 -3.08 2.14 36.09
C ASP A 1086 -3.90 3.24 35.39
N SER A 1087 -3.70 3.39 34.08
CA SER A 1087 -4.46 4.35 33.29
C SER A 1087 -5.97 4.03 33.31
N LYS A 1088 -6.82 5.05 33.35
CA LYS A 1088 -8.27 4.84 33.21
C LYS A 1088 -8.59 4.68 31.72
N MET A 1089 -9.48 3.75 31.40
CA MET A 1089 -9.90 3.54 30.01
C MET A 1089 -10.33 4.86 29.34
N LYS A 1090 -9.77 5.13 28.16
CA LYS A 1090 -10.04 6.30 27.29
C LYS A 1090 -9.54 7.65 27.80
N GLU A 1091 -8.89 7.68 28.96
CA GLU A 1091 -8.12 8.83 29.41
C GLU A 1091 -6.66 8.64 28.99
N LEU A 1092 -6.31 9.11 27.78
CA LEU A 1092 -4.99 8.87 27.18
C LEU A 1092 -3.87 9.61 27.92
N HIS A 1093 -4.09 10.91 28.18
CA HIS A 1093 -3.13 11.81 28.80
C HIS A 1093 -3.74 12.48 30.05
N PRO A 1094 -3.94 11.76 31.17
CA PRO A 1094 -4.38 12.37 32.42
C PRO A 1094 -3.46 13.53 32.83
N ARG A 1095 -4.07 14.65 33.24
CA ARG A 1095 -3.34 15.82 33.76
C ARG A 1095 -2.72 15.50 35.10
N MET A 1096 -1.41 15.76 35.22
CA MET A 1096 -0.72 15.68 36.49
C MET A 1096 -1.05 16.89 37.37
N PRO A 1097 -1.06 16.72 38.70
CA PRO A 1097 -1.11 17.85 39.62
C PRO A 1097 0.11 18.76 39.48
N VAL A 1098 0.03 19.92 40.13
CA VAL A 1098 1.15 20.87 40.23
C VAL A 1098 2.34 20.16 40.88
N ALA A 1099 3.49 20.24 40.21
CA ALA A 1099 4.74 19.69 40.70
C ALA A 1099 5.57 20.78 41.39
N HIS A 1100 6.06 20.47 42.57
CA HIS A 1100 7.04 21.26 43.30
C HIS A 1100 8.44 20.72 42.99
N VAL A 1101 9.27 21.54 42.34
CA VAL A 1101 10.61 21.16 41.89
C VAL A 1101 11.65 21.97 42.65
N TYR A 1102 12.57 21.27 43.32
CA TYR A 1102 13.63 21.88 44.11
C TYR A 1102 14.92 21.08 43.96
N ALA A 1103 16.07 21.75 44.14
CA ALA A 1103 17.37 21.10 43.96
C ALA A 1103 17.95 20.60 45.30
N ILE A 1104 18.51 19.39 45.28
CA ILE A 1104 19.18 18.73 46.40
C ILE A 1104 20.57 18.24 45.99
N HIS A 1105 21.39 17.85 46.96
CA HIS A 1105 22.67 17.19 46.69
C HIS A 1105 22.42 15.76 46.17
N VAL A 1106 23.22 15.28 45.21
CA VAL A 1106 23.04 13.94 44.58
C VAL A 1106 22.97 12.81 45.63
N ASP A 1107 23.81 12.86 46.66
CA ASP A 1107 23.81 11.84 47.74
C ASP A 1107 22.52 11.79 48.59
N GLN A 1108 21.70 12.84 48.55
CA GLN A 1108 20.41 12.88 49.27
C GLN A 1108 19.26 12.29 48.44
N MET A 1109 19.51 11.96 47.18
CA MET A 1109 18.52 11.38 46.28
C MET A 1109 18.36 9.88 46.57
N THR A 1110 17.14 9.47 46.93
CA THR A 1110 16.78 8.07 47.15
C THR A 1110 15.78 7.62 46.08
N TRP A 1111 15.95 6.39 45.58
CA TRP A 1111 15.12 5.80 44.53
C TRP A 1111 14.24 4.65 45.02
N GLU A 1112 14.19 4.42 46.33
CA GLU A 1112 13.29 3.43 46.93
C GLU A 1112 11.83 3.84 46.68
N ASN A 1113 11.03 2.92 46.14
CA ASN A 1113 9.63 3.15 45.74
C ASN A 1113 9.44 4.35 44.78
N MET A 1114 10.44 4.63 43.94
CA MET A 1114 10.41 5.71 42.94
C MET A 1114 10.64 5.15 41.55
N TYR A 1115 9.80 5.56 40.61
CA TYR A 1115 9.95 5.30 39.20
C TYR A 1115 10.92 6.29 38.56
N HIS A 1116 11.89 5.79 37.79
CA HIS A 1116 12.71 6.59 36.90
C HIS A 1116 11.90 6.99 35.66
N CYS A 1117 11.09 8.05 35.80
CA CYS A 1117 10.15 8.48 34.76
C CYS A 1117 10.80 9.45 33.76
N PRO A 1118 10.81 9.14 32.45
CA PRO A 1118 11.26 10.07 31.43
C PRO A 1118 10.21 11.16 31.16
N VAL A 1119 10.67 12.40 30.96
CA VAL A 1119 9.82 13.54 30.57
C VAL A 1119 10.12 13.95 29.13
N PHE A 1120 9.09 14.02 28.30
CA PHE A 1120 9.18 14.43 26.90
C PHE A 1120 8.34 15.69 26.63
N VAL A 1121 8.74 16.48 25.63
CA VAL A 1121 7.93 17.64 25.20
C VAL A 1121 6.60 17.17 24.61
N THR A 1122 6.65 16.16 23.74
CA THR A 1122 5.49 15.59 23.03
C THR A 1122 5.52 14.06 23.10
N ALA A 1123 4.39 13.42 22.82
CA ALA A 1123 4.23 11.96 22.70
C ALA A 1123 5.07 11.34 21.59
N LYS A 1124 5.73 12.12 20.72
CA LYS A 1124 6.67 11.61 19.71
C LYS A 1124 7.93 10.95 20.33
N ARG A 1125 8.25 11.30 21.58
CA ARG A 1125 9.43 10.83 22.34
C ARG A 1125 10.76 10.97 21.59
N GLY A 1126 11.79 10.27 22.04
CA GLY A 1126 13.14 10.27 21.45
C GLY A 1126 13.81 11.64 21.54
N LEU A 1127 13.86 12.37 20.43
CA LEU A 1127 14.52 13.69 20.34
C LEU A 1127 13.85 14.78 21.20
N THR A 1128 12.61 14.55 21.65
CA THR A 1128 11.88 15.47 22.53
C THR A 1128 12.13 15.21 24.02
N PHE A 1129 13.09 14.35 24.37
CA PHE A 1129 13.46 14.09 25.76
C PHE A 1129 13.98 15.36 26.44
N VAL A 1130 13.48 15.64 27.65
CA VAL A 1130 13.86 16.82 28.44
C VAL A 1130 14.69 16.39 29.64
N VAL A 1131 14.13 15.57 30.53
CA VAL A 1131 14.75 15.23 31.81
C VAL A 1131 14.15 13.94 32.38
N GLN A 1132 14.87 13.31 33.30
CA GLN A 1132 14.33 12.21 34.13
C GLN A 1132 13.81 12.78 35.45
N VAL A 1133 12.59 12.40 35.84
CA VAL A 1133 11.93 12.82 37.08
C VAL A 1133 11.62 11.61 37.96
N ASN A 1134 11.75 11.78 39.27
CA ASN A 1134 11.29 10.80 40.25
C ASN A 1134 9.77 10.87 40.40
N VAL A 1135 9.08 9.75 40.20
CA VAL A 1135 7.63 9.63 40.41
C VAL A 1135 7.38 8.54 41.43
N ARG A 1136 6.56 8.80 42.45
CA ARG A 1136 6.30 7.84 43.52
C ARG A 1136 5.51 6.63 43.01
N MET A 1137 5.95 5.43 43.41
CA MET A 1137 5.26 4.16 43.17
C MET A 1137 4.64 3.61 44.45
N ASP A 1138 3.65 2.73 44.28
CA ASP A 1138 3.18 1.87 45.38
C ASP A 1138 4.35 0.99 45.87
N PRO A 1139 4.56 0.81 47.19
CA PRO A 1139 5.59 -0.09 47.73
C PRO A 1139 5.52 -1.54 47.23
N ASP A 1140 4.34 -2.02 46.81
CA ASP A 1140 4.15 -3.39 46.30
C ASP A 1140 4.41 -3.51 44.78
N ASP A 1141 4.64 -2.40 44.06
CA ASP A 1141 4.88 -2.38 42.62
C ASP A 1141 6.37 -2.52 42.23
N ASP A 1142 6.62 -3.10 41.04
CA ASP A 1142 7.95 -3.19 40.43
C ASP A 1142 8.06 -2.20 39.27
N GLU A 1143 9.19 -1.50 39.19
CA GLU A 1143 9.52 -0.57 38.12
C GLU A 1143 9.42 -1.22 36.72
N ARG A 1144 9.73 -2.52 36.59
CA ARG A 1144 9.64 -3.25 35.32
C ARG A 1144 8.26 -3.14 34.67
N ARG A 1145 7.20 -3.11 35.48
CA ARG A 1145 5.81 -2.96 35.03
C ARG A 1145 5.64 -1.63 34.29
N TRP A 1146 6.07 -0.53 34.89
CA TRP A 1146 5.92 0.82 34.34
C TRP A 1146 6.80 1.06 33.12
N VAL A 1147 7.99 0.44 33.07
CA VAL A 1147 8.83 0.43 31.86
C VAL A 1147 8.11 -0.26 30.69
N LEU A 1148 7.51 -1.44 30.91
CA LEU A 1148 6.79 -2.16 29.84
C LEU A 1148 5.48 -1.48 29.43
N ALA A 1149 4.79 -0.81 30.38
CA ALA A 1149 3.63 0.04 30.11
C ALA A 1149 3.98 1.28 29.26
N GLY A 1150 5.27 1.58 29.14
CA GLY A 1150 5.76 2.78 28.49
C GLY A 1150 5.35 4.04 29.23
N ALA A 1151 5.32 4.01 30.56
CA ALA A 1151 4.91 5.15 31.37
C ALA A 1151 5.88 6.33 31.19
N ALA A 1152 5.36 7.51 30.88
CA ALA A 1152 6.16 8.72 30.71
C ALA A 1152 5.36 9.97 31.10
N LEU A 1153 6.08 11.07 31.37
CA LEU A 1153 5.47 12.39 31.49
C LEU A 1153 5.60 13.15 30.18
N LEU A 1154 4.52 13.78 29.75
CA LEU A 1154 4.45 14.65 28.58
C LEU A 1154 4.23 16.10 29.03
N MET A 1155 4.81 17.05 28.31
CA MET A 1155 4.61 18.48 28.57
C MET A 1155 3.40 19.03 27.81
N THR A 1156 3.07 18.49 26.63
CA THR A 1156 1.84 18.84 25.92
C THR A 1156 0.91 17.65 25.82
N ASP A 1157 -0.38 17.94 25.86
CA ASP A 1157 -1.42 17.09 25.29
C ASP A 1157 -1.39 17.33 23.77
N ASP A 1158 -1.18 16.28 22.99
CA ASP A 1158 -0.93 16.33 21.54
C ASP A 1158 -2.21 16.35 20.70
#